data_AF-A0A7R8W0M2-F1
#
_entry.id   AF-A0A7R8W0M2-F1
#
_cell.length_a   1.000
_cell.length_b   1.000
_cell.length_c   1.000
_cell.angle_alpha   90.00
_cell.angle_beta   90.00
_cell.angle_gamma   90.00
#
_symmetry.space_group_name_H-M   'P 1'
#
loop_
_entity.id
_entity.type
_entity.pdbx_description
1 polymer ?
#
loop_
_entity_poly.entity_id
_entity_poly.type
_entity_poly.pdbx_seq_one_letter_code
_entity_poly.pdbx_strand_id
1 'polypeptide(L)'
;MQLTLEQRSNPMYAVIKTGGKQYRVAEGDKLRVETLNAAQGDSIELDSVLMVGEGDDVKIGTPVVANASVTATVVTHARADKADIFSVIACKIEELSMAHKKAGGSTRNGRDSEAKRLGVKKYGGEAVIPGNIIVRQRGTKIHAGTNVGCGKDHTLFAKAEGVIKFENKGPKNRNIYLQASKDLNTLADFRHVRTYTAERGQNGMSRNCTGKKGDDLIIAVPIGTVARDIETDEIIADLTADGERALIARGGFHGLGNTRFKSSVNRAPRQTSHGTEGERRDLQLELRVLADVGLLGFPNAGKSTFIRAVSSARPKVADYPFTTLHPNLGVVSIEQHRSFVIADIPGLVEGASAGHGLGIRFLKHLARTRLLLHIIDVAPVDGSDPASKAKNLIMELESYSPELAERERWIVLNKLDLLTEDERKTRCKKIITTLNWTGPVFEISAISRQGTRTVGSSLVTADGAGLDLNATHAWAEQIVKLKHNGCEVVLVSSGSISEGMSRLGWKKRPSAVHQLQAAAAVGQMGLIQAYESSFKQHGEQTAQILLTHEDLANRERYLNARSTLQTLLSLNVTPIINENDTVTTDEIKFGDNDTLSALVANLIDADTLIILTDQHGLFSEDPRKNPNAQLIERATAGDPEILTMAGPSGTLIGSGGMRTKLIAAERAARSGTTTIIASGREENVLLRLKDGESIGTMLTSAKAPLLARKQWLANQLKARGRLILDDGACNVLRNNGSSLLAVGVTSVEGTFRRGEMVTCHDAHLKEIARGLSNYSSEEISKLKGHPSNQIEAILGYRDEPELINRDNMVVQPG
;
A
#
# COMPACT_ATOMS: atom_id res chain seq x y z
N MET A 1 1.54 -54.45 -59.63
CA MET A 1 2.25 -53.20 -59.97
C MET A 1 3.20 -52.91 -58.82
N GLN A 2 4.47 -53.24 -59.02
CA GLN A 2 5.51 -53.25 -58.00
C GLN A 2 6.01 -51.82 -57.82
N LEU A 3 5.84 -51.25 -56.61
CA LEU A 3 6.37 -49.93 -56.25
C LEU A 3 7.80 -50.12 -55.76
N THR A 4 8.76 -49.64 -56.55
CA THR A 4 10.19 -49.60 -56.22
C THR A 4 10.42 -48.47 -55.22
N LEU A 5 10.97 -48.80 -54.05
CA LEU A 5 11.47 -47.84 -53.06
C LEU A 5 12.78 -47.25 -53.58
N GLU A 6 12.79 -45.97 -53.92
CA GLU A 6 14.04 -45.21 -54.03
C GLU A 6 14.60 -45.02 -52.61
N GLN A 7 15.72 -45.67 -52.32
CA GLN A 7 16.52 -45.42 -51.12
C GLN A 7 17.01 -43.96 -51.14
N ARG A 8 16.45 -43.12 -50.26
CA ARG A 8 17.09 -41.85 -49.90
C ARG A 8 18.40 -42.19 -49.18
N SER A 9 19.52 -41.71 -49.70
CA SER A 9 20.81 -41.74 -48.98
C SER A 9 20.65 -41.05 -47.63
N ASN A 10 20.87 -41.78 -46.54
CA ASN A 10 20.92 -41.20 -45.20
C ASN A 10 22.24 -40.42 -45.08
N PRO A 11 22.23 -39.09 -44.90
CA PRO A 11 23.47 -38.34 -44.78
C PRO A 11 24.23 -38.73 -43.51
N MET A 12 25.56 -38.79 -43.61
CA MET A 12 26.46 -39.03 -42.50
C MET A 12 26.24 -37.97 -41.41
N TYR A 13 26.16 -38.40 -40.14
CA TYR A 13 26.00 -37.52 -38.99
C TYR A 13 26.98 -37.90 -37.88
N ALA A 14 27.37 -36.93 -37.07
CA ALA A 14 28.25 -37.12 -35.93
C ALA A 14 27.60 -36.59 -34.65
N VAL A 15 27.99 -37.12 -33.49
CA VAL A 15 27.69 -36.53 -32.18
C VAL A 15 28.98 -35.97 -31.61
N ILE A 16 29.04 -34.65 -31.51
CA ILE A 16 30.19 -33.91 -30.99
C ILE A 16 29.95 -33.45 -29.55
N LYS A 17 31.03 -33.29 -28.78
CA LYS A 17 30.98 -32.73 -27.43
C LYS A 17 31.76 -31.42 -27.37
N THR A 18 31.09 -30.32 -27.07
CA THR A 18 31.71 -29.00 -26.86
C THR A 18 31.01 -28.27 -25.70
N GLY A 19 31.76 -27.51 -24.90
CA GLY A 19 31.20 -26.76 -23.76
C GLY A 19 30.50 -27.58 -22.69
N GLY A 20 30.80 -28.88 -22.61
CA GLY A 20 30.13 -29.83 -21.71
C GLY A 20 28.79 -30.38 -22.21
N LYS A 21 28.31 -29.98 -23.40
CA LYS A 21 27.08 -30.46 -24.03
C LYS A 21 27.39 -31.38 -25.22
N GLN A 22 26.43 -32.22 -25.59
CA GLN A 22 26.52 -33.11 -26.76
C GLN A 22 25.56 -32.66 -27.84
N TYR A 23 26.02 -32.62 -29.08
CA TYR A 23 25.24 -32.14 -30.22
C TYR A 23 25.33 -33.14 -31.36
N ARG A 24 24.18 -33.51 -31.93
CA ARG A 24 24.12 -34.25 -33.19
C ARG A 24 24.23 -33.24 -34.34
N VAL A 25 25.15 -33.46 -35.26
CA VAL A 25 25.45 -32.56 -36.38
C VAL A 25 25.58 -33.37 -37.67
N ALA A 26 25.06 -32.82 -38.76
CA ALA A 26 25.28 -33.27 -40.13
C ALA A 26 25.89 -32.13 -40.97
N GLU A 27 26.37 -32.47 -42.17
CA GLU A 27 26.94 -31.49 -43.09
C GLU A 27 25.89 -30.41 -43.45
N GLY A 28 26.26 -29.14 -43.25
CA GLY A 28 25.39 -27.99 -43.50
C GLY A 28 24.58 -27.49 -42.30
N ASP A 29 24.59 -28.19 -41.16
CA ASP A 29 23.89 -27.74 -39.95
C ASP A 29 24.51 -26.48 -39.33
N LYS A 30 23.65 -25.60 -38.82
CA LYS A 30 24.05 -24.42 -38.05
C LYS A 30 23.82 -24.67 -36.56
N LEU A 31 24.88 -24.65 -35.78
CA LEU A 31 24.85 -24.93 -34.35
C LEU A 31 25.22 -23.70 -33.52
N ARG A 32 24.44 -23.41 -32.48
CA ARG A 32 24.79 -22.39 -31.46
C ARG A 32 25.53 -23.07 -30.32
N VAL A 33 26.82 -22.75 -30.19
CA VAL A 33 27.71 -23.25 -29.14
C VAL A 33 28.21 -22.09 -28.28
N GLU A 34 28.82 -22.40 -27.14
CA GLU A 34 29.56 -21.45 -26.32
C GLU A 34 30.65 -20.70 -27.11
N THR A 35 31.13 -19.58 -26.57
CA THR A 35 32.13 -18.76 -27.26
C THR A 35 33.44 -19.53 -27.43
N LEU A 36 33.78 -19.86 -28.67
CA LEU A 36 35.06 -20.43 -29.06
C LEU A 36 36.05 -19.29 -29.35
N ASN A 37 37.32 -19.49 -29.01
CA ASN A 37 38.41 -18.52 -29.25
C ASN A 37 38.86 -18.53 -30.72
N ALA A 38 37.97 -18.19 -31.65
CA ALA A 38 38.28 -17.97 -33.07
C ALA A 38 37.44 -16.80 -33.59
N ALA A 39 37.85 -16.11 -34.65
CA ALA A 39 37.13 -14.96 -35.20
C ALA A 39 36.01 -15.38 -36.16
N GLN A 40 35.09 -14.45 -36.47
CA GLN A 40 34.07 -14.68 -37.49
C GLN A 40 34.72 -14.95 -38.85
N GLY A 41 34.35 -16.07 -39.47
CA GLY A 41 34.93 -16.56 -40.72
C GLY A 41 36.02 -17.62 -40.53
N ASP A 42 36.54 -17.81 -39.31
CA ASP A 42 37.55 -18.83 -39.04
C ASP A 42 36.93 -20.23 -39.07
N SER A 43 37.71 -21.19 -39.56
CA SER A 43 37.39 -22.62 -39.52
C SER A 43 37.98 -23.24 -38.25
N ILE A 44 37.17 -24.01 -37.53
CA ILE A 44 37.52 -24.67 -36.28
C ILE A 44 37.32 -26.17 -36.46
N GLU A 45 38.29 -26.97 -36.00
CA GLU A 45 38.15 -28.42 -35.89
C GLU A 45 37.69 -28.82 -34.47
N LEU A 46 36.67 -29.67 -34.41
CA LEU A 46 36.10 -30.20 -33.17
C LEU A 46 36.42 -31.69 -33.07
N ASP A 47 37.45 -32.00 -32.28
CA ASP A 47 38.05 -33.35 -32.20
C ASP A 47 37.32 -34.30 -31.24
N SER A 48 36.41 -33.76 -30.41
CA SER A 48 35.65 -34.54 -29.43
C SER A 48 34.39 -35.17 -30.03
N VAL A 49 34.58 -36.06 -31.00
CA VAL A 49 33.50 -36.82 -31.66
C VAL A 49 33.19 -38.09 -30.87
N LEU A 50 32.00 -38.17 -30.27
CA LEU A 50 31.56 -39.31 -29.45
C LEU A 50 30.97 -40.44 -30.30
N MET A 51 30.37 -40.11 -31.44
CA MET A 51 29.69 -41.08 -32.30
C MET A 51 29.68 -40.59 -33.75
N VAL A 52 29.80 -41.50 -34.72
CA VAL A 52 29.56 -41.22 -36.15
C VAL A 52 28.59 -42.27 -36.67
N GLY A 53 27.56 -41.84 -37.40
CA GLY A 53 26.58 -42.71 -38.02
C GLY A 53 26.41 -42.42 -39.50
N GLU A 54 26.38 -43.47 -40.32
CA GLU A 54 26.09 -43.41 -41.76
C GLU A 54 25.09 -44.53 -42.08
N GLY A 55 23.85 -44.16 -42.44
CA GLY A 55 22.78 -45.15 -42.61
C GLY A 55 22.44 -45.89 -41.30
N ASP A 56 22.48 -47.23 -41.33
CA ASP A 56 22.26 -48.13 -40.18
C ASP A 56 23.55 -48.46 -39.42
N ASP A 57 24.72 -48.05 -39.93
CA ASP A 57 26.02 -48.29 -39.28
C ASP A 57 26.36 -47.13 -38.33
N VAL A 58 26.55 -47.46 -37.05
CA VAL A 58 26.87 -46.50 -35.98
C VAL A 58 28.16 -46.92 -35.27
N LYS A 59 29.18 -46.05 -35.30
CA LYS A 59 30.43 -46.22 -34.53
C LYS A 59 30.39 -45.32 -33.30
N ILE A 60 30.39 -45.92 -32.12
CA ILE A 60 30.40 -45.24 -30.82
C ILE A 60 31.82 -45.29 -30.25
N GLY A 61 32.35 -44.16 -29.82
CA GLY A 61 33.67 -44.05 -29.21
C GLY A 61 33.67 -44.26 -27.70
N THR A 62 34.75 -44.84 -27.18
CA THR A 62 35.03 -44.97 -25.72
C THR A 62 36.40 -44.37 -25.40
N PRO A 63 36.53 -43.07 -25.02
CA PRO A 63 35.50 -42.04 -24.84
C PRO A 63 35.18 -41.20 -26.10
N VAL A 64 35.99 -41.28 -27.17
CA VAL A 64 35.79 -40.61 -28.48
C VAL A 64 36.11 -41.58 -29.62
N VAL A 65 35.60 -41.33 -30.83
CA VAL A 65 35.91 -42.13 -32.03
C VAL A 65 37.29 -41.71 -32.55
N ALA A 66 38.24 -42.63 -32.55
CA ALA A 66 39.61 -42.35 -33.00
C ALA A 66 39.63 -41.93 -34.49
N ASN A 67 40.38 -40.87 -34.80
CA ASN A 67 40.53 -40.27 -36.13
C ASN A 67 39.25 -39.66 -36.75
N ALA A 68 38.27 -39.27 -35.95
CA ALA A 68 37.11 -38.50 -36.42
C ALA A 68 37.17 -37.06 -35.91
N SER A 69 37.06 -36.08 -36.83
CA SER A 69 36.96 -34.66 -36.51
C SER A 69 35.78 -34.04 -37.27
N VAL A 70 35.18 -32.99 -36.71
CA VAL A 70 34.14 -32.20 -37.37
C VAL A 70 34.64 -30.78 -37.55
N THR A 71 34.73 -30.33 -38.81
CA THR A 71 35.14 -28.95 -39.13
C THR A 71 33.92 -28.05 -39.22
N ALA A 72 33.94 -26.91 -38.54
CA ALA A 72 32.86 -25.92 -38.55
C ALA A 72 33.40 -24.50 -38.76
N THR A 73 32.65 -23.65 -39.45
CA THR A 73 33.03 -22.24 -39.67
C THR A 73 32.26 -21.33 -38.73
N VAL A 74 32.95 -20.37 -38.10
CA VAL A 74 32.30 -19.38 -37.22
C VAL A 74 31.51 -18.39 -38.07
N VAL A 75 30.19 -18.58 -38.16
CA VAL A 75 29.34 -17.73 -39.00
C VAL A 75 29.19 -16.32 -38.41
N THR A 76 28.99 -16.20 -37.09
CA THR A 76 28.86 -14.92 -36.37
C THR A 76 29.12 -15.12 -34.87
N HIS A 77 29.76 -14.15 -34.20
CA HIS A 77 29.70 -14.06 -32.73
C HIS A 77 28.46 -13.29 -32.31
N ALA A 78 27.55 -13.94 -31.60
CA ALA A 78 26.44 -13.27 -30.92
C ALA A 78 26.76 -13.18 -29.43
N ARG A 79 26.55 -12.01 -28.82
CA ARG A 79 26.44 -11.94 -27.35
C ARG A 79 25.18 -12.72 -26.93
N ALA A 80 25.26 -13.50 -25.87
CA ALA A 80 24.05 -14.04 -25.25
C ALA A 80 23.15 -12.88 -24.82
N ASP A 81 21.84 -13.04 -25.04
CA ASP A 81 20.85 -12.05 -24.65
C ASP A 81 20.97 -11.77 -23.15
N LYS A 82 21.20 -10.51 -22.78
CA LYS A 82 21.14 -10.09 -21.37
C LYS A 82 19.66 -9.98 -20.97
N ALA A 83 19.03 -11.12 -20.80
CA ALA A 83 17.76 -11.24 -20.11
C ALA A 83 18.00 -11.44 -18.60
N ASP A 84 17.09 -10.94 -17.76
CA ASP A 84 17.00 -11.36 -16.38
C ASP A 84 16.39 -12.78 -16.37
N ILE A 85 17.25 -13.77 -16.59
CA ILE A 85 16.92 -15.19 -16.63
C ILE A 85 16.72 -15.68 -15.19
N PHE A 86 15.57 -16.28 -14.91
CA PHE A 86 15.38 -17.03 -13.67
C PHE A 86 14.58 -18.32 -13.89
N SER A 87 14.77 -19.27 -12.98
CA SER A 87 14.14 -20.58 -13.03
C SER A 87 12.88 -20.59 -12.18
N VAL A 88 11.71 -20.85 -12.75
CA VAL A 88 10.50 -21.09 -11.95
C VAL A 88 10.47 -22.58 -11.60
N ILE A 89 10.98 -22.91 -10.41
CA ILE A 89 11.02 -24.28 -9.93
C ILE A 89 9.81 -24.55 -9.03
N ALA A 90 8.77 -25.17 -9.57
CA ALA A 90 7.81 -25.91 -8.74
C ALA A 90 8.57 -27.08 -8.08
N CYS A 91 9.16 -26.88 -6.90
CA CYS A 91 10.21 -27.74 -6.34
C CYS A 91 9.79 -29.20 -6.14
N LYS A 92 10.65 -30.08 -6.69
CA LYS A 92 11.38 -31.21 -6.07
C LYS A 92 10.83 -31.70 -4.71
N ILE A 93 10.54 -33.00 -4.63
CA ILE A 93 10.63 -33.73 -3.36
C ILE A 93 11.93 -34.54 -3.44
N GLU A 94 12.94 -34.15 -2.65
CA GLU A 94 13.96 -35.11 -2.23
C GLU A 94 13.38 -36.02 -1.14
N GLU A 95 13.70 -37.31 -1.25
CA GLU A 95 13.20 -38.40 -0.42
C GLU A 95 13.43 -38.17 1.09
N LEU A 96 12.56 -38.77 1.92
CA LEU A 96 13.00 -39.58 3.06
C LEU A 96 11.84 -40.45 3.62
N SER A 97 12.12 -41.75 3.61
CA SER A 97 11.54 -42.94 4.25
C SER A 97 10.19 -42.89 4.98
N MET A 98 9.34 -43.87 4.63
CA MET A 98 8.14 -44.32 5.36
C MET A 98 8.48 -45.14 6.61
N ALA A 99 7.65 -45.04 7.67
CA ALA A 99 7.48 -46.10 8.68
C ALA A 99 5.99 -46.43 8.92
N HIS A 100 5.72 -47.72 9.12
CA HIS A 100 4.44 -48.44 9.09
C HIS A 100 3.45 -48.18 10.26
N LYS A 101 2.12 -48.30 10.01
CA LYS A 101 1.29 -49.46 10.47
C LYS A 101 -0.18 -49.47 10.00
N LYS A 102 -0.67 -50.72 9.93
CA LYS A 102 -2.02 -51.28 9.70
C LYS A 102 -3.18 -50.61 10.47
N ALA A 103 -4.35 -50.56 9.82
CA ALA A 103 -5.64 -50.92 10.41
C ALA A 103 -6.49 -51.56 9.29
N GLY A 104 -7.06 -52.76 9.35
CA GLY A 104 -7.50 -53.54 10.50
C GLY A 104 -9.02 -53.47 10.63
N GLY A 105 -9.75 -54.36 9.93
CA GLY A 105 -11.19 -54.66 10.12
C GLY A 105 -12.17 -53.75 9.35
N SER A 106 -13.33 -54.19 8.86
CA SER A 106 -13.96 -55.51 8.82
C SER A 106 -14.81 -55.64 7.55
N THR A 107 -14.93 -56.87 7.05
CA THR A 107 -15.85 -57.26 5.97
C THR A 107 -17.20 -57.63 6.57
N ARG A 108 -18.23 -56.82 6.33
CA ARG A 108 -19.62 -57.28 6.42
C ARG A 108 -20.44 -56.62 5.33
N ASN A 109 -20.72 -57.41 4.29
CA ASN A 109 -22.01 -57.60 3.65
C ASN A 109 -21.81 -58.08 2.22
N GLY A 110 -21.87 -59.41 2.07
CA GLY A 110 -22.20 -60.06 0.82
C GLY A 110 -23.67 -59.82 0.51
N ARG A 111 -23.94 -59.34 -0.69
CA ARG A 111 -25.14 -59.63 -1.47
C ARG A 111 -24.68 -59.73 -2.92
N ASP A 112 -24.79 -60.92 -3.47
CA ASP A 112 -24.66 -61.14 -4.91
C ASP A 112 -25.87 -60.49 -5.58
N SER A 113 -25.58 -59.63 -6.55
CA SER A 113 -26.56 -59.04 -7.43
C SER A 113 -25.99 -59.12 -8.84
N GLU A 114 -26.74 -59.74 -9.75
CA GLU A 114 -26.58 -59.80 -11.21
C GLU A 114 -25.76 -58.63 -11.79
N ALA A 115 -24.80 -58.95 -12.66
CA ALA A 115 -23.85 -58.00 -13.22
C ALA A 115 -24.53 -56.97 -14.15
N LYS A 116 -25.06 -55.89 -13.57
CA LYS A 116 -25.42 -54.68 -14.33
C LYS A 116 -24.13 -54.12 -14.93
N ARG A 117 -23.93 -54.27 -16.25
CA ARG A 117 -22.72 -53.83 -16.98
C ARG A 117 -22.42 -52.36 -16.66
N LEU A 118 -21.40 -52.13 -15.81
CA LEU A 118 -20.87 -50.81 -15.48
C LEU A 118 -20.19 -50.19 -16.70
N GLY A 119 -20.13 -48.86 -16.77
CA GLY A 119 -19.50 -48.11 -17.84
C GLY A 119 -20.37 -46.97 -18.39
N VAL A 120 -19.77 -46.21 -19.31
CA VAL A 120 -20.43 -45.14 -20.08
C VAL A 120 -21.52 -45.76 -20.96
N LYS A 121 -22.69 -45.11 -21.00
CA LYS A 121 -23.85 -45.51 -21.81
C LYS A 121 -24.11 -44.56 -22.97
N LYS A 122 -23.64 -43.32 -22.84
CA LYS A 122 -23.72 -42.27 -23.85
C LYS A 122 -22.39 -41.52 -23.89
N TYR A 123 -21.77 -41.45 -25.07
CA TYR A 123 -20.45 -40.84 -25.26
C TYR A 123 -20.55 -39.35 -25.62
N GLY A 124 -19.42 -38.66 -25.63
CA GLY A 124 -19.37 -37.24 -25.99
C GLY A 124 -19.88 -37.00 -27.41
N GLY A 125 -20.73 -35.98 -27.59
CA GLY A 125 -21.36 -35.66 -28.87
C GLY A 125 -22.74 -36.31 -29.08
N GLU A 126 -23.17 -37.23 -28.22
CA GLU A 126 -24.50 -37.83 -28.33
C GLU A 126 -25.60 -36.96 -27.69
N ALA A 127 -26.75 -36.89 -28.36
CA ALA A 127 -27.94 -36.25 -27.81
C ALA A 127 -28.60 -37.11 -26.71
N VAL A 128 -29.13 -36.44 -25.70
CA VAL A 128 -29.87 -37.05 -24.58
C VAL A 128 -31.10 -36.25 -24.24
N ILE A 129 -32.13 -36.96 -23.78
CA ILE A 129 -33.33 -36.39 -23.15
C ILE A 129 -33.29 -36.63 -21.63
N PRO A 130 -34.07 -35.88 -20.82
CA PRO A 130 -34.15 -36.09 -19.38
C PRO A 130 -34.46 -37.55 -19.02
N GLY A 131 -33.73 -38.09 -18.04
CA GLY A 131 -33.85 -39.48 -17.60
C GLY A 131 -32.89 -40.46 -18.29
N ASN A 132 -32.28 -40.10 -19.43
CA ASN A 132 -31.29 -40.97 -20.07
C ASN A 132 -30.10 -41.22 -19.14
N ILE A 133 -29.69 -42.49 -19.05
CA ILE A 133 -28.50 -42.89 -18.28
C ILE A 133 -27.25 -42.54 -19.10
N ILE A 134 -26.36 -41.76 -18.50
CA ILE A 134 -25.10 -41.32 -19.12
C ILE A 134 -23.95 -42.25 -18.73
N VAL A 135 -23.81 -42.57 -17.43
CA VAL A 135 -22.79 -43.50 -16.92
C VAL A 135 -23.34 -44.33 -15.77
N ARG A 136 -23.17 -45.66 -15.82
CA ARG A 136 -23.35 -46.53 -14.65
C ARG A 136 -22.01 -46.82 -14.00
N GLN A 137 -21.80 -46.39 -12.78
CA GLN A 137 -20.53 -46.54 -12.08
C GLN A 137 -20.75 -46.93 -10.61
N ARG A 138 -19.72 -47.45 -9.95
CA ARG A 138 -19.69 -47.64 -8.50
C ARG A 138 -18.66 -46.68 -7.90
N GLY A 139 -19.10 -45.82 -6.99
CA GLY A 139 -18.32 -44.69 -6.49
C GLY A 139 -18.26 -43.54 -7.50
N THR A 140 -17.53 -42.48 -7.16
CA THR A 140 -17.48 -41.24 -7.96
C THR A 140 -16.21 -41.20 -8.83
N LYS A 141 -16.18 -42.02 -9.90
CA LYS A 141 -15.08 -41.96 -10.91
C LYS A 141 -15.32 -40.81 -11.90
N ILE A 142 -16.56 -40.65 -12.33
CA ILE A 142 -17.05 -39.57 -13.19
C ILE A 142 -18.06 -38.76 -12.35
N HIS A 143 -17.95 -37.44 -12.34
CA HIS A 143 -18.81 -36.59 -11.53
C HIS A 143 -19.92 -35.97 -12.39
N ALA A 144 -21.09 -35.73 -11.78
CA ALA A 144 -22.17 -35.00 -12.43
C ALA A 144 -21.73 -33.58 -12.76
N GLY A 145 -21.89 -33.18 -14.03
CA GLY A 145 -21.74 -31.80 -14.48
C GLY A 145 -23.05 -31.03 -14.45
N THR A 146 -23.08 -29.89 -15.12
CA THR A 146 -24.31 -29.12 -15.34
C THR A 146 -25.37 -29.98 -16.03
N ASN A 147 -26.62 -29.91 -15.57
CA ASN A 147 -27.75 -30.68 -16.10
C ASN A 147 -27.62 -32.21 -16.03
N VAL A 148 -26.76 -32.73 -15.14
CA VAL A 148 -26.63 -34.17 -14.86
C VAL A 148 -26.97 -34.45 -13.39
N GLY A 149 -27.76 -35.49 -13.14
CA GLY A 149 -28.08 -36.02 -11.83
C GLY A 149 -27.24 -37.24 -11.47
N CYS A 150 -27.09 -37.50 -10.17
CA CYS A 150 -26.42 -38.70 -9.65
C CYS A 150 -27.38 -39.46 -8.74
N GLY A 151 -27.67 -40.72 -9.07
CA GLY A 151 -28.51 -41.61 -8.26
C GLY A 151 -27.79 -42.11 -7.01
N LYS A 152 -28.54 -42.70 -6.07
CA LYS A 152 -27.99 -43.29 -4.83
C LYS A 152 -26.98 -44.42 -5.10
N ASP A 153 -27.04 -45.04 -6.27
CA ASP A 153 -26.11 -46.08 -6.73
C ASP A 153 -24.88 -45.52 -7.48
N HIS A 154 -24.72 -44.18 -7.52
CA HIS A 154 -23.72 -43.42 -8.29
C HIS A 154 -23.94 -43.37 -9.81
N THR A 155 -25.10 -43.82 -10.30
CA THR A 155 -25.45 -43.71 -11.73
C THR A 155 -25.70 -42.25 -12.12
N LEU A 156 -25.06 -41.80 -13.20
CA LEU A 156 -25.27 -40.47 -13.78
C LEU A 156 -26.38 -40.50 -14.84
N PHE A 157 -27.30 -39.54 -14.78
CA PHE A 157 -28.42 -39.41 -15.70
C PHE A 157 -28.67 -37.95 -16.13
N ALA A 158 -29.21 -37.73 -17.32
CA ALA A 158 -29.52 -36.40 -17.83
C ALA A 158 -30.74 -35.81 -17.10
N LYS A 159 -30.66 -34.53 -16.68
CA LYS A 159 -31.80 -33.78 -16.11
C LYS A 159 -32.50 -32.89 -17.13
N ALA A 160 -31.81 -32.53 -18.21
CA ALA A 160 -32.31 -31.69 -19.29
C ALA A 160 -31.93 -32.32 -20.64
N GLU A 161 -32.64 -31.93 -21.70
CA GLU A 161 -32.28 -32.30 -23.06
C GLU A 161 -31.01 -31.56 -23.51
N GLY A 162 -30.15 -32.22 -24.29
CA GLY A 162 -28.93 -31.62 -24.81
C GLY A 162 -27.91 -32.62 -25.34
N VAL A 163 -26.70 -32.16 -25.63
CA VAL A 163 -25.58 -33.00 -26.12
C VAL A 163 -24.57 -33.22 -25.01
N ILE A 164 -24.08 -34.45 -24.85
CA ILE A 164 -23.13 -34.80 -23.80
C ILE A 164 -21.73 -34.28 -24.14
N LYS A 165 -21.08 -33.66 -23.16
CA LYS A 165 -19.65 -33.34 -23.18
C LYS A 165 -18.98 -33.92 -21.95
N PHE A 166 -17.89 -34.67 -22.13
CA PHE A 166 -17.02 -35.10 -21.04
C PHE A 166 -15.88 -34.09 -20.92
N GLU A 167 -15.83 -33.36 -19.81
CA GLU A 167 -14.73 -32.46 -19.50
C GLU A 167 -13.85 -33.09 -18.44
N ASN A 168 -12.54 -33.15 -18.72
CA ASN A 168 -11.56 -33.51 -17.72
C ASN A 168 -11.31 -32.25 -16.88
N LYS A 169 -11.82 -32.19 -15.64
CA LYS A 169 -11.61 -31.04 -14.72
C LYS A 169 -10.14 -30.83 -14.30
N GLY A 170 -9.21 -31.51 -14.96
CA GLY A 170 -7.83 -31.63 -14.57
C GLY A 170 -7.69 -32.34 -13.22
N PRO A 171 -6.50 -32.82 -12.90
CA PRO A 171 -6.19 -33.19 -11.54
C PRO A 171 -6.20 -31.94 -10.63
N LYS A 172 -6.66 -32.10 -9.38
CA LYS A 172 -6.70 -31.02 -8.37
C LYS A 172 -5.28 -30.71 -7.86
N ASN A 173 -4.44 -30.17 -8.74
CA ASN A 173 -3.03 -29.91 -8.49
C ASN A 173 -2.81 -28.43 -8.11
N ARG A 174 -1.63 -28.10 -7.58
CA ARG A 174 -1.23 -26.71 -7.23
C ARG A 174 -0.58 -26.06 -8.42
N ASN A 175 -0.97 -24.85 -8.72
CA ASN A 175 -0.47 -24.18 -9.91
C ASN A 175 0.36 -22.95 -9.53
N ILE A 176 1.31 -22.60 -10.37
CA ILE A 176 2.02 -21.33 -10.30
C ILE A 176 1.43 -20.42 -11.37
N TYR A 177 0.99 -19.23 -10.96
CA TYR A 177 0.46 -18.20 -11.84
C TYR A 177 1.34 -16.96 -11.81
N LEU A 178 1.50 -16.32 -12.97
CA LEU A 178 1.87 -14.90 -13.01
C LEU A 178 0.60 -14.07 -13.00
N GLN A 179 0.59 -12.98 -12.24
CA GLN A 179 -0.51 -12.02 -12.19
C GLN A 179 0.02 -10.62 -12.48
N ALA A 180 -0.54 -9.95 -13.48
CA ALA A 180 -0.27 -8.54 -13.70
C ALA A 180 -0.84 -7.70 -12.55
N SER A 181 -0.02 -6.81 -12.02
CA SER A 181 -0.39 -5.82 -11.01
C SER A 181 0.08 -4.44 -11.46
N LYS A 182 -0.83 -3.47 -11.37
CA LYS A 182 -0.52 -2.03 -11.53
C LYS A 182 0.41 -1.47 -10.45
N ASP A 183 0.59 -2.18 -9.34
CA ASP A 183 1.40 -1.73 -8.21
C ASP A 183 2.90 -1.98 -8.45
N LEU A 184 3.23 -2.75 -9.49
CA LEU A 184 4.60 -3.07 -9.90
C LEU A 184 4.91 -2.43 -11.25
N ASN A 185 6.04 -1.70 -11.31
CA ASN A 185 6.50 -1.01 -12.52
C ASN A 185 7.80 -1.60 -13.10
N THR A 186 8.47 -2.49 -12.35
CA THR A 186 9.77 -3.04 -12.76
C THR A 186 9.85 -4.54 -12.48
N LEU A 187 10.69 -5.24 -13.23
CA LEU A 187 11.05 -6.64 -12.98
C LEU A 187 12.29 -6.77 -12.09
N ALA A 188 12.71 -5.71 -11.38
CA ALA A 188 13.97 -5.70 -10.64
C ALA A 188 14.03 -6.78 -9.54
N ASP A 189 12.89 -7.09 -8.91
CA ASP A 189 12.79 -8.08 -7.83
C ASP A 189 13.16 -9.50 -8.29
N PHE A 190 12.97 -9.80 -9.58
CA PHE A 190 13.33 -11.09 -10.20
C PHE A 190 14.85 -11.28 -10.38
N ARG A 191 15.65 -10.23 -10.18
CA ARG A 191 17.12 -10.35 -10.19
C ARG A 191 17.67 -11.04 -8.96
N HIS A 192 17.02 -10.82 -7.81
CA HIS A 192 17.46 -11.28 -6.51
C HIS A 192 16.87 -12.67 -6.19
N VAL A 193 15.58 -12.86 -6.44
CA VAL A 193 14.90 -14.14 -6.23
C VAL A 193 14.78 -14.87 -7.56
N ARG A 194 15.67 -15.86 -7.76
CA ARG A 194 15.75 -16.62 -9.01
C ARG A 194 14.94 -17.92 -9.04
N THR A 195 14.25 -18.25 -7.95
CA THR A 195 13.51 -19.51 -7.82
C THR A 195 12.24 -19.34 -7.01
N TYR A 196 11.11 -19.69 -7.61
CA TYR A 196 9.78 -19.62 -7.00
C TYR A 196 9.16 -21.00 -6.90
N THR A 197 8.80 -21.41 -5.69
CA THR A 197 8.31 -22.75 -5.36
C THR A 197 6.99 -22.65 -4.61
N ALA A 198 5.95 -23.33 -5.10
CA ALA A 198 4.68 -23.46 -4.39
C ALA A 198 4.81 -24.39 -3.16
N GLU A 199 4.06 -24.10 -2.09
CA GLU A 199 4.10 -24.90 -0.86
C GLU A 199 3.75 -26.38 -1.11
N ARG A 200 4.30 -27.29 -0.28
CA ARG A 200 4.03 -28.74 -0.34
C ARG A 200 2.72 -29.12 0.35
N GLY A 201 2.10 -30.21 -0.12
CA GLY A 201 0.89 -30.78 0.48
C GLY A 201 1.11 -31.64 1.67
N GLN A 202 0.09 -31.71 2.51
CA GLN A 202 0.09 -32.66 3.61
C GLN A 202 -0.18 -34.06 3.09
N ASN A 203 0.46 -35.04 3.72
CA ASN A 203 0.23 -36.44 3.41
C ASN A 203 -1.19 -36.85 3.82
N GLY A 204 -1.73 -37.87 3.15
CA GLY A 204 -2.94 -38.55 3.64
C GLY A 204 -2.70 -39.18 5.01
N MET A 205 -3.75 -39.25 5.82
CA MET A 205 -3.74 -39.85 7.15
C MET A 205 -4.59 -41.12 7.18
N SER A 206 -4.54 -41.87 8.30
CA SER A 206 -5.37 -43.07 8.50
C SER A 206 -6.88 -42.77 8.39
N ARG A 207 -7.71 -43.83 8.30
CA ARG A 207 -9.19 -43.74 8.23
C ARG A 207 -9.76 -43.02 6.99
N ASN A 208 -9.17 -43.25 5.81
CA ASN A 208 -9.59 -42.63 4.53
C ASN A 208 -9.45 -41.10 4.49
N CYS A 209 -8.57 -40.50 5.29
CA CYS A 209 -8.34 -39.06 5.29
C CYS A 209 -7.32 -38.67 4.20
N THR A 210 -7.76 -37.89 3.22
CA THR A 210 -6.85 -37.24 2.26
C THR A 210 -6.21 -36.00 2.90
N GLY A 211 -4.91 -35.80 2.70
CA GLY A 211 -4.19 -34.65 3.24
C GLY A 211 -4.63 -33.32 2.63
N LYS A 212 -4.43 -32.22 3.38
CA LYS A 212 -4.83 -30.86 2.95
C LYS A 212 -4.05 -30.43 1.70
N LYS A 213 -4.76 -29.81 0.74
CA LYS A 213 -4.13 -29.03 -0.33
C LYS A 213 -3.42 -27.82 0.34
N GLY A 214 -2.30 -27.42 -0.22
CA GLY A 214 -1.67 -26.14 0.06
C GLY A 214 -1.89 -25.24 -1.14
N ASP A 215 -1.55 -23.98 -0.95
CA ASP A 215 -2.14 -22.91 -1.75
C ASP A 215 -1.42 -22.74 -3.10
N ASP A 216 -2.12 -22.18 -4.08
CA ASP A 216 -1.52 -21.85 -5.38
C ASP A 216 -0.57 -20.67 -5.20
N LEU A 217 0.56 -20.66 -5.90
CA LEU A 217 1.52 -19.55 -5.83
C LEU A 217 1.18 -18.53 -6.91
N ILE A 218 0.91 -17.30 -6.48
CA ILE A 218 0.70 -16.16 -7.38
C ILE A 218 1.93 -15.27 -7.30
N ILE A 219 2.61 -15.13 -8.43
CA ILE A 219 3.78 -14.27 -8.60
C ILE A 219 3.31 -12.99 -9.28
N ALA A 220 3.41 -11.86 -8.59
CA ALA A 220 3.01 -10.57 -9.14
C ALA A 220 4.08 -10.04 -10.10
N VAL A 221 3.64 -9.53 -11.26
CA VAL A 221 4.50 -8.91 -12.29
C VAL A 221 3.89 -7.59 -12.76
N PRO A 222 4.70 -6.64 -13.28
CA PRO A 222 4.20 -5.42 -13.88
C PRO A 222 3.26 -5.68 -15.07
N ILE A 223 2.34 -4.76 -15.32
CA ILE A 223 1.51 -4.75 -16.54
C ILE A 223 2.41 -4.62 -17.78
N GLY A 224 2.12 -5.38 -18.82
CA GLY A 224 2.93 -5.48 -20.05
C GLY A 224 4.08 -6.47 -19.96
N THR A 225 4.08 -7.36 -18.95
CA THR A 225 5.05 -8.45 -18.83
C THR A 225 4.69 -9.61 -19.76
N VAL A 226 5.66 -10.00 -20.58
CA VAL A 226 5.62 -11.20 -21.43
C VAL A 226 6.49 -12.26 -20.77
N ALA A 227 5.94 -13.46 -20.61
CA ALA A 227 6.68 -14.63 -20.12
C ALA A 227 6.94 -15.60 -21.27
N ARG A 228 8.20 -15.93 -21.49
CA ARG A 228 8.65 -16.88 -22.51
C ARG A 228 9.36 -18.06 -21.87
N ASP A 229 9.12 -19.26 -22.37
CA ASP A 229 9.89 -20.44 -21.98
C ASP A 229 11.28 -20.40 -22.62
N ILE A 230 12.33 -20.61 -21.83
CA ILE A 230 13.71 -20.59 -22.34
C ILE A 230 14.03 -21.87 -23.12
N GLU A 231 13.41 -23.00 -22.78
CA GLU A 231 13.69 -24.27 -23.46
C GLU A 231 12.99 -24.34 -24.83
N THR A 232 11.77 -23.80 -24.94
CA THR A 232 10.96 -23.91 -26.17
C THR A 232 10.84 -22.61 -26.97
N ASP A 233 11.30 -21.48 -26.43
CA ASP A 233 11.12 -20.12 -26.99
C ASP A 233 9.63 -19.72 -27.19
N GLU A 234 8.71 -20.46 -26.56
CA GLU A 234 7.26 -20.23 -26.66
C GLU A 234 6.82 -19.11 -25.70
N ILE A 235 5.99 -18.19 -26.18
CA ILE A 235 5.34 -17.19 -25.33
C ILE A 235 4.23 -17.86 -24.53
N ILE A 236 4.45 -18.03 -23.24
CA ILE A 236 3.49 -18.66 -22.32
C ILE A 236 2.42 -17.64 -21.88
N ALA A 237 2.80 -16.38 -21.71
CA ALA A 237 1.90 -15.33 -21.24
C ALA A 237 2.27 -13.95 -21.80
N ASP A 238 1.26 -13.13 -22.07
CA ASP A 238 1.38 -11.70 -22.39
C ASP A 238 0.34 -10.96 -21.56
N LEU A 239 0.76 -10.41 -20.42
CA LEU A 239 -0.16 -9.85 -19.42
C LEU A 239 -0.31 -8.35 -19.68
N THR A 240 -1.47 -7.94 -20.16
CA THR A 240 -1.72 -6.58 -20.66
C THR A 240 -2.67 -5.77 -19.79
N ALA A 241 -3.41 -6.41 -18.88
CA ALA A 241 -4.37 -5.76 -18.00
C ALA A 241 -4.10 -6.04 -16.51
N ASP A 242 -4.45 -5.10 -15.64
CA ASP A 242 -4.37 -5.25 -14.19
C ASP A 242 -5.22 -6.43 -13.71
N GLY A 243 -4.66 -7.28 -12.85
CA GLY A 243 -5.31 -8.48 -12.34
C GLY A 243 -5.36 -9.66 -13.32
N GLU A 244 -4.87 -9.51 -14.55
CA GLU A 244 -4.78 -10.61 -15.52
C GLU A 244 -3.85 -11.71 -15.01
N ARG A 245 -4.27 -12.97 -15.12
CA ARG A 245 -3.54 -14.14 -14.60
C ARG A 245 -3.24 -15.14 -15.70
N ALA A 246 -1.99 -15.59 -15.76
CA ALA A 246 -1.56 -16.66 -16.66
C ALA A 246 -1.00 -17.85 -15.88
N LEU A 247 -1.40 -19.06 -16.27
CA LEU A 247 -0.90 -20.31 -15.70
C LEU A 247 0.48 -20.62 -16.28
N ILE A 248 1.48 -20.68 -15.41
CA ILE A 248 2.88 -20.86 -15.82
C ILE A 248 3.34 -22.31 -15.65
N ALA A 249 3.05 -22.91 -14.50
CA ALA A 249 3.44 -24.29 -14.22
C ALA A 249 2.31 -25.03 -13.51
N ARG A 250 2.04 -26.25 -13.98
CA ARG A 250 1.04 -27.14 -13.37
C ARG A 250 1.69 -28.03 -12.32
N GLY A 251 1.05 -28.17 -11.17
CA GLY A 251 1.52 -29.10 -10.14
C GLY A 251 1.33 -30.56 -10.54
N GLY A 252 2.07 -31.44 -9.86
CA GLY A 252 2.01 -32.88 -10.07
C GLY A 252 0.75 -33.53 -9.49
N PHE A 253 0.36 -34.67 -10.06
CA PHE A 253 -0.80 -35.45 -9.67
C PHE A 253 -0.61 -36.06 -8.27
N HIS A 254 -1.64 -36.01 -7.42
CA HIS A 254 -1.53 -36.55 -6.07
C HIS A 254 -1.41 -38.10 -6.05
N GLY A 255 -0.75 -38.65 -5.03
CA GLY A 255 -0.72 -40.10 -4.82
C GLY A 255 -2.11 -40.71 -4.59
N LEU A 256 -2.30 -41.96 -4.98
CA LEU A 256 -3.55 -42.69 -4.79
C LEU A 256 -3.47 -43.54 -3.51
N GLY A 257 -4.40 -43.32 -2.59
CA GLY A 257 -4.58 -44.18 -1.41
C GLY A 257 -5.18 -45.54 -1.78
N ASN A 258 -4.99 -46.52 -0.90
CA ASN A 258 -5.42 -47.91 -1.11
C ASN A 258 -6.89 -48.10 -1.52
N THR A 259 -7.80 -47.28 -1.00
CA THR A 259 -9.23 -47.31 -1.34
C THR A 259 -9.50 -47.13 -2.84
N ARG A 260 -8.61 -46.46 -3.59
CA ARG A 260 -8.71 -46.28 -5.05
C ARG A 260 -8.39 -47.57 -5.84
N PHE A 261 -7.70 -48.52 -5.22
CA PHE A 261 -7.33 -49.82 -5.81
C PHE A 261 -8.32 -50.95 -5.48
N LYS A 262 -9.42 -50.64 -4.78
CA LYS A 262 -10.43 -51.63 -4.38
C LYS A 262 -11.22 -52.07 -5.61
N SER A 263 -11.25 -53.37 -5.87
CA SER A 263 -12.03 -53.98 -6.95
C SER A 263 -12.88 -55.15 -6.42
N SER A 264 -13.72 -55.74 -7.26
CA SER A 264 -14.50 -56.94 -6.91
C SER A 264 -13.61 -58.13 -6.52
N VAL A 265 -12.41 -58.20 -7.12
CA VAL A 265 -11.38 -59.23 -6.88
C VAL A 265 -10.44 -58.81 -5.75
N ASN A 266 -10.11 -57.51 -5.64
CA ASN A 266 -9.21 -56.97 -4.62
C ASN A 266 -9.98 -56.17 -3.56
N ARG A 267 -10.55 -56.86 -2.57
CA ARG A 267 -11.41 -56.25 -1.54
C ARG A 267 -10.65 -55.50 -0.44
N ALA A 268 -9.37 -55.79 -0.25
CA ALA A 268 -8.50 -55.20 0.78
C ALA A 268 -7.11 -54.82 0.21
N PRO A 269 -7.07 -53.87 -0.75
CA PRO A 269 -5.82 -53.44 -1.37
C PRO A 269 -4.85 -52.86 -0.34
N ARG A 270 -3.57 -53.23 -0.46
CA ARG A 270 -2.44 -52.64 0.29
C ARG A 270 -1.57 -51.71 -0.56
N GLN A 271 -1.94 -51.55 -1.83
CA GLN A 271 -1.20 -50.74 -2.79
C GLN A 271 -1.50 -49.25 -2.57
N THR A 272 -0.47 -48.43 -2.71
CA THR A 272 -0.55 -46.97 -2.77
C THR A 272 0.33 -46.50 -3.91
N SER A 273 -0.04 -45.43 -4.61
CA SER A 273 0.87 -44.78 -5.56
C SER A 273 1.41 -43.50 -4.96
N HIS A 274 2.64 -43.16 -5.32
CA HIS A 274 3.20 -41.84 -5.06
C HIS A 274 2.54 -40.80 -5.98
N GLY A 275 2.64 -39.53 -5.61
CA GLY A 275 2.27 -38.43 -6.51
C GLY A 275 3.29 -38.31 -7.64
N THR A 276 2.88 -37.72 -8.76
CA THR A 276 3.81 -37.36 -9.84
C THR A 276 4.47 -36.01 -9.54
N GLU A 277 5.59 -35.75 -10.20
CA GLU A 277 6.23 -34.45 -10.16
C GLU A 277 5.38 -33.38 -10.89
N GLY A 278 5.56 -32.12 -10.48
CA GLY A 278 4.97 -30.97 -11.16
C GLY A 278 5.84 -30.49 -12.33
N GLU A 279 5.27 -29.66 -13.18
CA GLU A 279 5.99 -29.01 -14.27
C GLU A 279 7.05 -28.05 -13.72
N ARG A 280 8.24 -28.10 -14.30
CA ARG A 280 9.31 -27.13 -14.08
C ARG A 280 9.50 -26.35 -15.37
N ARG A 281 9.64 -25.02 -15.29
CA ARG A 281 9.90 -24.16 -16.45
C ARG A 281 10.93 -23.11 -16.10
N ASP A 282 11.86 -22.90 -17.01
CA ASP A 282 12.78 -21.76 -16.95
C ASP A 282 12.20 -20.64 -17.81
N LEU A 283 11.99 -19.46 -17.21
CA LEU A 283 11.26 -18.38 -17.87
C LEU A 283 12.15 -17.17 -18.09
N GLN A 284 11.97 -16.58 -19.26
CA GLN A 284 12.44 -15.25 -19.59
C GLN A 284 11.25 -14.29 -19.50
N LEU A 285 11.33 -13.31 -18.59
CA LEU A 285 10.34 -12.24 -18.49
C LEU A 285 10.83 -11.00 -19.22
N GLU A 286 9.96 -10.43 -20.05
CA GLU A 286 10.22 -9.20 -20.81
C GLU A 286 9.12 -8.18 -20.52
N LEU A 287 9.48 -6.98 -20.05
CA LEU A 287 8.52 -5.89 -19.83
C LEU A 287 8.41 -5.02 -21.09
N ARG A 288 7.21 -4.89 -21.65
CA ARG A 288 6.94 -4.10 -22.87
C ARG A 288 6.60 -2.62 -22.63
N VAL A 289 6.57 -2.14 -21.37
CA VAL A 289 6.23 -0.75 -21.04
C VAL A 289 7.50 0.11 -21.02
N LEU A 290 7.45 1.27 -21.69
CA LEU A 290 8.58 2.18 -21.87
C LEU A 290 8.17 3.58 -21.37
N ALA A 291 8.47 3.83 -20.09
CA ALA A 291 8.42 5.11 -19.36
C ALA A 291 7.05 5.70 -18.96
N ASP A 292 7.00 6.22 -17.73
CA ASP A 292 5.83 6.83 -17.09
C ASP A 292 5.74 8.33 -17.41
N VAL A 293 6.90 8.99 -17.50
CA VAL A 293 7.04 10.45 -17.68
C VAL A 293 8.04 10.75 -18.81
N GLY A 294 7.64 11.58 -19.77
CA GLY A 294 8.52 12.05 -20.86
C GLY A 294 9.05 13.46 -20.61
N LEU A 295 10.35 13.71 -20.83
CA LEU A 295 10.94 15.05 -20.72
C LEU A 295 11.00 15.75 -22.08
N LEU A 296 10.36 16.91 -22.16
CA LEU A 296 10.29 17.76 -23.33
C LEU A 296 11.11 19.04 -23.10
N GLY A 297 11.84 19.51 -24.11
CA GLY A 297 12.62 20.74 -24.01
C GLY A 297 13.78 20.79 -24.99
N PHE A 298 14.28 22.00 -25.26
CA PHE A 298 15.40 22.25 -26.17
C PHE A 298 16.70 21.56 -25.72
N PRO A 299 17.65 21.33 -26.66
CA PRO A 299 19.02 21.02 -26.30
C PRO A 299 19.54 22.01 -25.26
N ASN A 300 20.24 21.52 -24.24
CA ASN A 300 20.78 22.31 -23.12
C ASN A 300 19.76 22.95 -22.16
N ALA A 301 18.46 22.68 -22.28
CA ALA A 301 17.47 23.08 -21.27
C ALA A 301 17.69 22.42 -19.89
N GLY A 302 18.54 21.39 -19.83
CA GLY A 302 18.93 20.69 -18.61
C GLY A 302 18.16 19.39 -18.35
N LYS A 303 17.56 18.76 -19.37
CA LYS A 303 16.82 17.49 -19.28
C LYS A 303 17.62 16.36 -18.62
N SER A 304 18.81 16.07 -19.14
CA SER A 304 19.67 15.02 -18.58
C SER A 304 20.23 15.40 -17.19
N THR A 305 20.42 16.69 -16.92
CA THR A 305 20.79 17.20 -15.59
C THR A 305 19.65 16.99 -14.59
N PHE A 306 18.41 17.24 -15.00
CA PHE A 306 17.22 16.97 -14.19
C PHE A 306 17.11 15.49 -13.85
N ILE A 307 17.23 14.59 -14.85
CA ILE A 307 17.24 13.13 -14.62
C ILE A 307 18.27 12.74 -13.55
N ARG A 308 19.50 13.26 -13.63
CA ARG A 308 20.56 13.01 -12.64
C ARG A 308 20.25 13.56 -11.26
N ALA A 309 19.51 14.67 -11.19
CA ALA A 309 19.16 15.32 -9.93
C ALA A 309 18.03 14.58 -9.19
N VAL A 310 17.09 13.98 -9.93
CA VAL A 310 15.95 13.24 -9.34
C VAL A 310 16.18 11.73 -9.22
N SER A 311 17.13 11.15 -9.95
CA SER A 311 17.47 9.73 -9.85
C SER A 311 18.39 9.43 -8.65
N SER A 312 18.03 8.43 -7.84
CA SER A 312 18.78 7.99 -6.66
C SER A 312 20.07 7.21 -7.01
N ALA A 313 20.24 6.83 -8.28
CA ALA A 313 21.49 6.30 -8.81
C ALA A 313 22.06 7.23 -9.91
N ARG A 314 23.40 7.29 -10.02
CA ARG A 314 24.05 7.76 -11.27
C ARG A 314 23.33 7.07 -12.44
N PRO A 315 22.91 7.77 -13.49
CA PRO A 315 22.27 7.14 -14.63
C PRO A 315 23.28 6.13 -15.21
N LYS A 316 23.10 4.85 -14.86
CA LYS A 316 23.67 3.77 -15.65
C LYS A 316 22.72 3.68 -16.82
N VAL A 317 23.21 4.09 -17.99
CA VAL A 317 22.54 3.87 -19.27
C VAL A 317 22.07 2.42 -19.27
N ALA A 318 20.77 2.21 -19.12
CA ALA A 318 20.19 0.89 -19.13
C ALA A 318 20.04 0.53 -20.60
N ASP A 319 20.91 -0.36 -21.09
CA ASP A 319 20.85 -0.92 -22.43
C ASP A 319 19.62 -1.84 -22.51
N TYR A 320 18.43 -1.28 -22.71
CA TYR A 320 17.24 -2.04 -23.05
C TYR A 320 17.37 -2.50 -24.51
N PRO A 321 17.24 -3.82 -24.81
CA PRO A 321 17.69 -4.40 -26.07
C PRO A 321 16.82 -4.06 -27.31
N PHE A 322 15.85 -3.14 -27.20
CA PHE A 322 14.88 -2.86 -28.26
C PHE A 322 14.79 -1.38 -28.71
N THR A 323 15.66 -0.48 -28.25
CA THR A 323 15.59 0.94 -28.66
C THR A 323 16.38 1.20 -29.94
N THR A 324 15.71 1.66 -31.01
CA THR A 324 16.36 1.98 -32.31
C THR A 324 17.08 3.34 -32.30
N LEU A 325 16.95 4.14 -31.24
CA LEU A 325 17.79 5.30 -30.89
C LEU A 325 17.78 5.41 -29.36
N HIS A 326 18.93 5.28 -28.69
CA HIS A 326 19.02 5.17 -27.21
C HIS A 326 18.56 6.46 -26.48
N PRO A 327 17.41 6.48 -25.78
CA PRO A 327 17.04 7.61 -24.93
C PRO A 327 17.73 7.50 -23.55
N ASN A 328 17.98 8.63 -22.90
CA ASN A 328 18.46 8.62 -21.52
C ASN A 328 17.30 8.30 -20.58
N LEU A 329 17.32 7.11 -19.99
CA LEU A 329 16.32 6.67 -19.01
C LEU A 329 16.84 6.87 -17.58
N GLY A 330 15.98 7.37 -16.70
CA GLY A 330 16.26 7.50 -15.28
C GLY A 330 15.17 6.83 -14.44
N VAL A 331 15.57 5.98 -13.50
CA VAL A 331 14.65 5.44 -12.51
C VAL A 331 14.67 6.36 -11.30
N VAL A 332 13.53 7.00 -11.02
CA VAL A 332 13.36 7.87 -9.86
C VAL A 332 12.74 7.05 -8.75
N SER A 333 13.49 6.83 -7.67
CA SER A 333 12.99 6.23 -6.44
C SER A 333 12.94 7.33 -5.37
N ILE A 334 11.74 7.57 -4.86
CA ILE A 334 11.47 8.56 -3.80
C ILE A 334 11.23 7.86 -2.46
N GLU A 335 10.75 6.61 -2.48
CA GLU A 335 10.52 5.76 -1.31
C GLU A 335 11.05 4.34 -1.54
N GLN A 336 11.18 3.54 -0.47
CA GLN A 336 11.71 2.17 -0.51
C GLN A 336 10.91 1.20 -1.41
N HIS A 337 9.69 1.56 -1.83
CA HIS A 337 8.82 0.74 -2.68
C HIS A 337 8.10 1.50 -3.81
N ARG A 338 8.44 2.77 -4.06
CA ARG A 338 7.84 3.56 -5.16
C ARG A 338 8.92 4.10 -6.11
N SER A 339 8.93 3.55 -7.32
CA SER A 339 9.79 3.97 -8.42
C SER A 339 9.01 4.17 -9.71
N PHE A 340 9.34 5.21 -10.46
CA PHE A 340 8.82 5.44 -11.81
C PHE A 340 9.97 5.72 -12.79
N VAL A 341 9.72 5.49 -14.07
CA VAL A 341 10.72 5.62 -15.14
C VAL A 341 10.49 6.93 -15.89
N ILE A 342 11.51 7.80 -15.86
CA ILE A 342 11.57 9.01 -16.67
C ILE A 342 12.34 8.71 -17.95
N ALA A 343 11.78 9.08 -19.09
CA ALA A 343 12.48 9.08 -20.37
C ALA A 343 12.81 10.50 -20.83
N ASP A 344 14.08 10.74 -21.14
CA ASP A 344 14.49 11.88 -21.95
C ASP A 344 13.98 11.67 -23.37
N ILE A 345 13.21 12.62 -23.89
CA ILE A 345 12.85 12.65 -25.32
C ILE A 345 14.10 13.21 -26.02
N PRO A 346 14.90 12.40 -26.74
CA PRO A 346 15.97 12.92 -27.58
C PRO A 346 15.35 13.99 -28.48
N GLY A 347 15.96 15.17 -28.44
CA GLY A 347 15.36 16.39 -28.99
C GLY A 347 14.84 16.14 -30.39
N LEU A 348 13.64 16.66 -30.65
CA LEU A 348 13.19 17.08 -31.97
C LEU A 348 14.38 17.76 -32.66
N VAL A 349 15.12 17.02 -33.49
CA VAL A 349 16.28 17.54 -34.20
C VAL A 349 15.73 18.23 -35.44
N GLU A 350 16.19 19.46 -35.68
CA GLU A 350 16.06 20.18 -36.94
C GLU A 350 16.14 19.21 -38.12
N GLY A 351 15.06 19.13 -38.91
CA GLY A 351 15.02 18.32 -40.14
C GLY A 351 14.30 16.97 -40.06
N ALA A 352 13.60 16.61 -38.98
CA ALA A 352 12.80 15.37 -38.96
C ALA A 352 11.60 15.36 -39.93
N SER A 353 11.24 16.51 -40.52
CA SER A 353 10.33 16.62 -41.66
C SER A 353 10.92 16.05 -42.97
N ALA A 354 12.23 15.76 -43.03
CA ALA A 354 12.93 15.26 -44.21
C ALA A 354 13.12 13.71 -44.26
N GLY A 355 12.23 12.95 -43.63
CA GLY A 355 11.93 11.58 -44.06
C GLY A 355 13.00 10.50 -43.81
N HIS A 356 13.38 10.24 -42.56
CA HIS A 356 14.02 8.97 -42.20
C HIS A 356 13.15 8.25 -41.15
N GLY A 357 12.78 6.99 -41.43
CA GLY A 357 11.85 6.15 -40.66
C GLY A 357 12.22 5.81 -39.21
N LEU A 358 13.06 6.62 -38.56
CA LEU A 358 13.46 6.51 -37.15
C LEU A 358 12.47 7.21 -36.19
N GLY A 359 11.80 8.28 -36.61
CA GLY A 359 10.93 9.09 -35.73
C GLY A 359 9.61 8.41 -35.32
N ILE A 360 8.93 7.74 -36.26
CA ILE A 360 7.59 7.15 -36.01
C ILE A 360 7.66 5.98 -35.01
N ARG A 361 8.74 5.20 -34.99
CA ARG A 361 8.91 4.07 -34.05
C ARG A 361 9.19 4.56 -32.64
N PHE A 362 10.00 5.60 -32.48
CA PHE A 362 10.28 6.24 -31.19
C PHE A 362 9.04 6.91 -30.58
N LEU A 363 8.25 7.62 -31.40
CA LEU A 363 7.03 8.29 -30.97
C LEU A 363 5.90 7.32 -30.56
N LYS A 364 5.80 6.14 -31.18
CA LYS A 364 4.87 5.09 -30.71
C LYS A 364 5.14 4.63 -29.28
N HIS A 365 6.39 4.71 -28.82
CA HIS A 365 6.75 4.37 -27.44
C HIS A 365 6.42 5.52 -26.47
N LEU A 366 6.62 6.77 -26.89
CA LEU A 366 6.25 7.97 -26.10
C LEU A 366 4.75 8.24 -26.05
N ALA A 367 3.97 7.82 -27.05
CA ALA A 367 2.52 7.93 -27.06
C ALA A 367 1.83 7.25 -25.85
N ARG A 368 2.59 6.44 -25.09
CA ARG A 368 2.15 5.71 -23.89
C ARG A 368 2.62 6.34 -22.57
N THR A 369 3.36 7.46 -22.59
CA THR A 369 3.68 8.20 -21.35
C THR A 369 2.43 8.84 -20.77
N ARG A 370 2.30 8.83 -19.45
CA ARG A 370 1.15 9.44 -18.75
C ARG A 370 1.23 10.97 -18.70
N LEU A 371 2.45 11.51 -18.61
CA LEU A 371 2.70 12.92 -18.36
C LEU A 371 3.94 13.41 -19.13
N LEU A 372 3.88 14.64 -19.66
CA LEU A 372 5.00 15.33 -20.28
C LEU A 372 5.53 16.47 -19.39
N LEU A 373 6.80 16.43 -19.02
CA LEU A 373 7.48 17.53 -18.33
C LEU A 373 8.16 18.44 -19.33
N HIS A 374 7.66 19.66 -19.49
CA HIS A 374 8.25 20.65 -20.36
C HIS A 374 9.30 21.49 -19.60
N ILE A 375 10.57 21.16 -19.80
CA ILE A 375 11.71 21.84 -19.20
C ILE A 375 12.10 23.05 -20.05
N ILE A 376 11.98 24.24 -19.46
CA ILE A 376 12.28 25.53 -20.08
C ILE A 376 13.52 26.13 -19.41
N ASP A 377 14.49 26.54 -20.22
CA ASP A 377 15.66 27.30 -19.78
C ASP A 377 15.28 28.76 -19.55
N VAL A 378 15.33 29.25 -18.30
CA VAL A 378 14.96 30.65 -18.00
C VAL A 378 16.04 31.66 -18.38
N ALA A 379 17.29 31.23 -18.54
CA ALA A 379 18.45 32.08 -18.80
C ALA A 379 19.33 31.46 -19.90
N PRO A 380 18.82 31.37 -21.14
CA PRO A 380 19.57 30.77 -22.24
C PRO A 380 20.77 31.67 -22.62
N VAL A 381 21.93 31.03 -22.81
CA VAL A 381 23.22 31.71 -23.03
C VAL A 381 23.25 32.50 -24.34
N ASP A 382 22.40 32.14 -25.30
CA ASP A 382 22.26 32.79 -26.61
C ASP A 382 21.37 34.06 -26.57
N GLY A 383 20.82 34.43 -25.40
CA GLY A 383 19.97 35.61 -25.23
C GLY A 383 18.58 35.50 -25.85
N SER A 384 18.22 34.32 -26.37
CA SER A 384 16.90 34.05 -26.95
C SER A 384 15.76 34.16 -25.94
N ASP A 385 14.55 34.47 -26.41
CA ASP A 385 13.37 34.52 -25.54
C ASP A 385 12.89 33.09 -25.17
N PRO A 386 12.87 32.72 -23.87
CA PRO A 386 12.44 31.39 -23.43
C PRO A 386 11.00 31.04 -23.80
N ALA A 387 10.11 32.04 -23.80
CA ALA A 387 8.70 31.82 -24.10
C ALA A 387 8.48 31.54 -25.61
N SER A 388 9.16 32.29 -26.49
CA SER A 388 9.17 31.99 -27.93
C SER A 388 9.73 30.60 -28.24
N LYS A 389 10.82 30.19 -27.59
CA LYS A 389 11.36 28.82 -27.73
C LYS A 389 10.31 27.78 -27.33
N ALA A 390 9.74 27.91 -26.13
CA ALA A 390 8.70 27.00 -25.66
C ALA A 390 7.48 26.90 -26.61
N LYS A 391 7.04 28.02 -27.22
CA LYS A 391 5.97 28.01 -28.23
C LYS A 391 6.37 27.27 -29.51
N ASN A 392 7.56 27.50 -30.03
CA ASN A 392 8.05 26.82 -31.23
C ASN A 392 8.06 25.31 -31.04
N LEU A 393 8.48 24.85 -29.87
CA LEU A 393 8.51 23.43 -29.56
C LEU A 393 7.12 22.81 -29.39
N ILE A 394 6.13 23.59 -28.93
CA ILE A 394 4.71 23.15 -28.91
C ILE A 394 4.17 23.02 -30.33
N MET A 395 4.38 24.03 -31.19
CA MET A 395 3.95 23.98 -32.60
C MET A 395 4.61 22.82 -33.34
N GLU A 396 5.88 22.55 -33.03
CA GLU A 396 6.60 21.41 -33.57
C GLU A 396 5.96 20.09 -33.09
N LEU A 397 5.74 19.92 -31.79
CA LEU A 397 5.07 18.74 -31.23
C LEU A 397 3.68 18.51 -31.85
N GLU A 398 2.88 19.55 -32.01
CA GLU A 398 1.56 19.53 -32.66
C GLU A 398 1.66 19.07 -34.13
N SER A 399 2.66 19.56 -34.87
CA SER A 399 2.87 19.19 -36.27
C SER A 399 3.28 17.72 -36.46
N TYR A 400 3.97 17.14 -35.47
CA TYR A 400 4.42 15.74 -35.52
C TYR A 400 3.39 14.74 -34.99
N SER A 401 2.66 15.07 -33.91
CA SER A 401 1.66 14.17 -33.32
C SER A 401 0.62 14.94 -32.49
N PRO A 402 -0.60 15.14 -33.03
CA PRO A 402 -1.70 15.79 -32.30
C PRO A 402 -2.05 15.09 -30.99
N GLU A 403 -2.02 13.75 -30.98
CA GLU A 403 -2.32 12.92 -29.81
C GLU A 403 -1.34 13.14 -28.63
N LEU A 404 -0.07 13.47 -28.93
CA LEU A 404 0.93 13.79 -27.92
C LEU A 404 0.81 15.23 -27.40
N ALA A 405 0.36 16.15 -28.25
CA ALA A 405 0.17 17.56 -27.88
C ALA A 405 -1.01 17.77 -26.91
N GLU A 406 -2.05 16.94 -26.99
CA GLU A 406 -3.21 16.97 -26.08
C GLU A 406 -2.94 16.35 -24.69
N ARG A 407 -1.78 15.71 -24.48
CA ARG A 407 -1.46 15.06 -23.21
C ARG A 407 -1.31 16.05 -22.07
N GLU A 408 -1.58 15.58 -20.85
CA GLU A 408 -1.26 16.33 -19.66
C GLU A 408 0.24 16.67 -19.66
N ARG A 409 0.51 17.95 -19.47
CA ARG A 409 1.85 18.54 -19.54
C ARG A 409 2.02 19.45 -18.36
N TRP A 410 3.20 19.47 -17.74
CA TRP A 410 3.57 20.39 -16.66
C TRP A 410 4.79 21.22 -17.10
N ILE A 411 4.89 22.46 -16.62
CA ILE A 411 6.03 23.33 -16.92
C ILE A 411 7.07 23.24 -15.80
N VAL A 412 8.33 23.08 -16.17
CA VAL A 412 9.47 23.08 -15.26
C VAL A 412 10.45 24.17 -15.72
N LEU A 413 10.49 25.28 -14.97
CA LEU A 413 11.41 26.39 -15.19
C LEU A 413 12.75 26.04 -14.53
N ASN A 414 13.80 25.89 -15.34
CA ASN A 414 15.10 25.40 -14.90
C ASN A 414 16.21 26.44 -15.12
N LYS A 415 17.30 26.31 -14.35
CA LYS A 415 18.47 27.23 -14.27
C LYS A 415 18.21 28.56 -13.54
N LEU A 416 17.37 28.54 -12.51
CA LEU A 416 17.12 29.72 -11.67
C LEU A 416 18.38 30.19 -10.90
N ASP A 417 19.38 29.33 -10.75
CA ASP A 417 20.69 29.66 -10.16
C ASP A 417 21.43 30.78 -10.91
N LEU A 418 21.10 31.03 -12.18
CA LEU A 418 21.70 32.08 -12.99
C LEU A 418 21.04 33.46 -12.85
N LEU A 419 19.94 33.55 -12.08
CA LEU A 419 19.15 34.78 -11.91
C LEU A 419 19.12 35.22 -10.45
N THR A 420 19.08 36.53 -10.22
CA THR A 420 18.80 37.11 -8.89
C THR A 420 17.33 36.96 -8.51
N GLU A 421 17.00 37.07 -7.22
CA GLU A 421 15.65 36.79 -6.70
C GLU A 421 14.55 37.70 -7.31
N ASP A 422 14.88 38.97 -7.58
CA ASP A 422 13.97 39.92 -8.22
C ASP A 422 13.76 39.60 -9.71
N GLU A 423 14.84 39.24 -10.42
CA GLU A 423 14.79 38.86 -11.83
C GLU A 423 14.02 37.55 -12.06
N ARG A 424 14.13 36.59 -11.13
CA ARG A 424 13.39 35.31 -11.17
C ARG A 424 11.89 35.56 -11.27
N LYS A 425 11.32 36.32 -10.33
CA LYS A 425 9.88 36.57 -10.27
C LYS A 425 9.36 37.25 -11.53
N THR A 426 10.07 38.26 -12.01
CA THR A 426 9.68 38.97 -13.25
C THR A 426 9.73 38.06 -14.47
N ARG A 427 10.79 37.25 -14.59
CA ARG A 427 11.03 36.42 -15.78
C ARG A 427 10.13 35.18 -15.82
N CYS A 428 9.92 34.50 -14.68
CA CYS A 428 8.96 33.40 -14.55
C CYS A 428 7.54 33.86 -14.90
N LYS A 429 7.10 34.99 -14.32
CA LYS A 429 5.76 35.55 -14.59
C LYS A 429 5.58 35.90 -16.07
N LYS A 430 6.60 36.51 -16.70
CA LYS A 430 6.58 36.82 -18.14
C LYS A 430 6.41 35.56 -19.00
N ILE A 431 7.12 34.48 -18.67
CA ILE A 431 7.03 33.20 -19.41
C ILE A 431 5.64 32.59 -19.28
N ILE A 432 5.10 32.50 -18.06
CA ILE A 432 3.78 31.91 -17.78
C ILE A 432 2.68 32.70 -18.50
N THR A 433 2.70 34.04 -18.40
CA THR A 433 1.72 34.91 -19.08
C THR A 433 1.82 34.79 -20.60
N THR A 434 3.03 34.75 -21.16
CA THR A 434 3.22 34.66 -22.62
C THR A 434 2.75 33.30 -23.17
N LEU A 435 2.88 32.23 -22.38
CA LEU A 435 2.42 30.89 -22.74
C LEU A 435 0.92 30.65 -22.45
N ASN A 436 0.25 31.59 -21.79
CA ASN A 436 -1.13 31.48 -21.32
C ASN A 436 -1.40 30.16 -20.56
N TRP A 437 -0.47 29.80 -19.67
CA TRP A 437 -0.43 28.49 -19.03
C TRP A 437 -1.22 28.46 -17.72
N THR A 438 -2.10 27.46 -17.57
CA THR A 438 -2.98 27.28 -16.39
C THR A 438 -2.68 26.00 -15.58
N GLY A 439 -1.77 25.15 -16.06
CA GLY A 439 -1.39 23.91 -15.38
C GLY A 439 -0.26 24.10 -14.36
N PRO A 440 0.21 23.02 -13.71
CA PRO A 440 1.30 23.07 -12.74
C PRO A 440 2.59 23.66 -13.32
N VAL A 441 3.24 24.52 -12.52
CA VAL A 441 4.53 25.15 -12.83
C VAL A 441 5.48 24.90 -11.67
N PHE A 442 6.69 24.44 -11.99
CA PHE A 442 7.73 24.17 -10.99
C PHE A 442 8.97 24.99 -11.29
N GLU A 443 9.50 25.61 -10.24
CA GLU A 443 10.71 26.42 -10.26
C GLU A 443 11.87 25.60 -9.68
N ILE A 444 12.86 25.28 -10.52
CA ILE A 444 13.98 24.42 -10.11
C ILE A 444 15.35 24.95 -10.54
N SER A 445 16.37 24.46 -9.85
CA SER A 445 17.74 24.42 -10.36
C SER A 445 18.24 22.99 -10.30
N ALA A 446 18.24 22.32 -11.45
CA ALA A 446 18.62 20.92 -11.54
C ALA A 446 20.08 20.68 -11.11
N ILE A 447 20.99 21.64 -11.34
CA ILE A 447 22.41 21.49 -11.02
C ILE A 447 22.67 21.52 -9.51
N SER A 448 21.98 22.40 -8.77
CA SER A 448 22.06 22.51 -7.31
C SER A 448 21.08 21.58 -6.58
N ARG A 449 20.22 20.86 -7.33
CA ARG A 449 19.11 20.02 -6.84
C ARG A 449 18.04 20.80 -6.07
N GLN A 450 17.98 22.11 -6.23
CA GLN A 450 16.95 22.94 -5.61
C GLN A 450 15.61 22.75 -6.35
N GLY A 451 14.53 22.49 -5.61
CA GLY A 451 13.18 22.29 -6.14
C GLY A 451 12.95 20.95 -6.86
N THR A 452 13.99 20.17 -7.18
CA THR A 452 13.85 18.91 -7.93
C THR A 452 13.14 17.81 -7.13
N ARG A 453 13.29 17.79 -5.80
CA ARG A 453 12.55 16.88 -4.91
C ARG A 453 11.06 17.18 -4.89
N THR A 454 10.66 18.46 -4.91
CA THR A 454 9.25 18.86 -4.97
C THR A 454 8.62 18.37 -6.26
N VAL A 455 9.30 18.55 -7.39
CA VAL A 455 8.86 17.99 -8.69
C VAL A 455 8.74 16.46 -8.60
N GLY A 456 9.77 15.77 -8.10
CA GLY A 456 9.75 14.32 -7.90
C GLY A 456 8.58 13.84 -7.04
N SER A 457 8.35 14.48 -5.90
CA SER A 457 7.24 14.17 -5.00
C SER A 457 5.89 14.42 -5.68
N SER A 458 5.73 15.56 -6.36
CA SER A 458 4.51 15.89 -7.10
C SER A 458 4.22 14.89 -8.23
N LEU A 459 5.24 14.36 -8.90
CA LEU A 459 5.10 13.31 -9.92
C LEU A 459 4.59 11.98 -9.36
N VAL A 460 4.93 11.67 -8.10
CA VAL A 460 4.41 10.50 -7.38
C VAL A 460 2.99 10.75 -6.88
N THR A 461 2.67 11.99 -6.49
CA THR A 461 1.35 12.37 -5.96
C THR A 461 0.36 12.83 -7.04
N ALA A 462 0.75 12.91 -8.31
CA ALA A 462 -0.08 13.32 -9.45
C ALA A 462 -1.34 12.46 -9.65
N ASP A 463 -1.47 11.35 -8.90
CA ASP A 463 -2.71 10.57 -8.80
C ASP A 463 -3.83 11.26 -7.98
N GLY A 464 -3.61 12.48 -7.47
CA GLY A 464 -4.67 13.42 -7.07
C GLY A 464 -5.63 12.93 -5.96
N ALA A 465 -5.30 11.86 -5.26
CA ALA A 465 -6.21 11.15 -4.37
C ALA A 465 -5.62 10.83 -2.99
N GLY A 466 -4.54 11.51 -2.58
CA GLY A 466 -3.83 11.33 -1.30
C GLY A 466 -3.76 12.61 -0.46
N LEU A 467 -2.78 12.70 0.45
CA LEU A 467 -2.56 13.89 1.27
C LEU A 467 -2.05 15.09 0.48
N ASP A 468 -2.54 16.28 0.84
CA ASP A 468 -1.97 17.55 0.37
C ASP A 468 -0.72 17.88 1.22
N LEU A 469 0.44 17.51 0.68
CA LEU A 469 1.72 17.74 1.34
C LEU A 469 2.08 19.23 1.45
N ASN A 470 1.60 20.06 0.51
CA ASN A 470 1.87 21.51 0.54
C ASN A 470 1.11 22.16 1.70
N ALA A 471 -0.17 21.81 1.87
CA ALA A 471 -0.96 22.24 3.02
C ALA A 471 -0.35 21.72 4.33
N THR A 472 0.01 20.44 4.38
CA THR A 472 0.65 19.82 5.56
C THR A 472 1.93 20.57 5.97
N HIS A 473 2.79 20.90 5.01
CA HIS A 473 4.02 21.65 5.23
C HIS A 473 3.76 23.07 5.73
N ALA A 474 2.86 23.80 5.07
CA ALA A 474 2.54 25.16 5.46
C ALA A 474 1.90 25.22 6.87
N TRP A 475 1.14 24.21 7.28
CA TRP A 475 0.49 24.22 8.61
C TRP A 475 1.52 23.87 9.67
N ALA A 476 2.41 22.92 9.40
CA ALA A 476 3.54 22.60 10.27
C ALA A 476 4.40 23.85 10.51
N GLU A 477 4.73 24.61 9.45
CA GLU A 477 5.52 25.85 9.58
C GLU A 477 4.83 26.88 10.50
N GLN A 478 3.51 27.07 10.35
CA GLN A 478 2.75 27.97 11.21
C GLN A 478 2.72 27.48 12.66
N ILE A 479 2.53 26.19 12.90
CA ILE A 479 2.52 25.60 14.25
C ILE A 479 3.89 25.78 14.91
N VAL A 480 4.99 25.54 14.20
CA VAL A 480 6.36 25.76 14.71
C VAL A 480 6.55 27.21 15.14
N LYS A 481 6.10 28.17 14.32
CA LYS A 481 6.16 29.61 14.67
C LYS A 481 5.31 29.93 15.91
N LEU A 482 4.12 29.34 16.06
CA LEU A 482 3.33 29.48 17.28
C LEU A 482 4.03 28.92 18.51
N LYS A 483 4.68 27.76 18.40
CA LYS A 483 5.47 27.16 19.49
C LYS A 483 6.62 28.05 19.91
N HIS A 484 7.36 28.61 18.96
CA HIS A 484 8.42 29.57 19.26
C HIS A 484 7.91 30.84 19.95
N ASN A 485 6.64 31.19 19.76
CA ASN A 485 5.96 32.28 20.47
C ASN A 485 5.37 31.86 21.83
N GLY A 486 5.74 30.68 22.33
CA GLY A 486 5.34 30.17 23.65
C GLY A 486 3.98 29.47 23.69
N CYS A 487 3.36 29.16 22.55
CA CYS A 487 2.10 28.44 22.50
C CYS A 487 2.32 26.92 22.56
N GLU A 488 1.59 26.24 23.44
CA GLU A 488 1.45 24.79 23.40
C GLU A 488 0.41 24.39 22.35
N VAL A 489 0.76 23.48 21.44
CA VAL A 489 -0.11 23.10 20.33
C VAL A 489 -0.29 21.59 20.27
N VAL A 490 -1.55 21.17 20.19
CA VAL A 490 -1.95 19.80 19.86
C VAL A 490 -2.64 19.80 18.50
N LEU A 491 -2.24 18.90 17.63
CA LEU A 491 -2.80 18.77 16.29
C LEU A 491 -3.75 17.57 16.23
N VAL A 492 -4.99 17.79 15.80
CA VAL A 492 -5.93 16.72 15.46
C VAL A 492 -6.09 16.70 13.94
N SER A 493 -5.63 15.64 13.28
CA SER A 493 -5.62 15.60 11.81
C SER A 493 -6.42 14.42 11.27
N SER A 494 -7.25 14.71 10.27
CA SER A 494 -7.87 13.69 9.42
C SER A 494 -6.95 13.33 8.23
N GLY A 495 -7.41 12.42 7.37
CA GLY A 495 -6.74 12.11 6.10
C GLY A 495 -6.17 10.69 5.99
N SER A 496 -6.15 9.91 7.08
CA SER A 496 -5.67 8.52 7.10
C SER A 496 -6.35 7.64 6.04
N ILE A 497 -7.69 7.69 5.93
CA ILE A 497 -8.41 6.88 4.95
C ILE A 497 -8.10 7.32 3.51
N SER A 498 -8.04 8.63 3.23
CA SER A 498 -7.74 9.14 1.88
C SER A 498 -6.33 8.77 1.45
N GLU A 499 -5.36 8.93 2.35
CA GLU A 499 -3.98 8.48 2.12
C GLU A 499 -3.91 6.96 1.92
N GLY A 500 -4.65 6.20 2.71
CA GLY A 500 -4.72 4.75 2.59
C GLY A 500 -5.33 4.30 1.27
N MET A 501 -6.40 4.97 0.84
CA MET A 501 -7.02 4.73 -0.46
C MET A 501 -6.05 5.04 -1.60
N SER A 502 -5.28 6.13 -1.51
CA SER A 502 -4.22 6.45 -2.47
C SER A 502 -3.15 5.35 -2.51
N ARG A 503 -2.67 4.93 -1.34
CA ARG A 503 -1.66 3.87 -1.19
C ARG A 503 -2.14 2.50 -1.69
N LEU A 504 -3.41 2.20 -1.50
CA LEU A 504 -4.06 0.96 -1.95
C LEU A 504 -4.60 1.05 -3.40
N GLY A 505 -4.43 2.21 -4.06
CA GLY A 505 -4.91 2.43 -5.43
C GLY A 505 -6.43 2.35 -5.59
N TRP A 506 -7.19 2.68 -4.54
CA TRP A 506 -8.65 2.65 -4.51
C TRP A 506 -9.25 3.97 -4.99
N LYS A 507 -9.85 3.96 -6.18
CA LYS A 507 -10.48 5.15 -6.80
C LYS A 507 -11.83 5.53 -6.19
N LYS A 508 -12.50 4.58 -5.52
CA LYS A 508 -13.80 4.79 -4.88
C LYS A 508 -13.68 4.48 -3.40
N ARG A 509 -14.28 5.34 -2.56
CA ARG A 509 -14.33 5.10 -1.12
C ARG A 509 -15.11 3.81 -0.85
N PRO A 510 -14.52 2.83 -0.16
CA PRO A 510 -15.21 1.58 0.13
C PRO A 510 -16.36 1.83 1.11
N SER A 511 -17.43 1.03 0.98
CA SER A 511 -18.58 1.07 1.89
C SER A 511 -18.44 0.09 3.07
N ALA A 512 -17.61 -0.94 2.91
CA ALA A 512 -17.39 -1.94 3.95
C ALA A 512 -16.49 -1.38 5.06
N VAL A 513 -16.95 -1.48 6.30
CA VAL A 513 -16.24 -1.03 7.52
C VAL A 513 -14.80 -1.55 7.53
N HIS A 514 -14.59 -2.85 7.39
CA HIS A 514 -13.26 -3.45 7.41
C HIS A 514 -12.32 -2.94 6.31
N GLN A 515 -12.84 -2.53 5.14
CA GLN A 515 -12.02 -1.92 4.09
C GLN A 515 -11.64 -0.49 4.46
N LEU A 516 -12.55 0.28 5.05
CA LEU A 516 -12.25 1.62 5.56
C LEU A 516 -11.20 1.57 6.67
N GLN A 517 -11.30 0.61 7.59
CA GLN A 517 -10.31 0.39 8.65
C GLN A 517 -8.94 -0.01 8.08
N ALA A 518 -8.90 -0.88 7.06
CA ALA A 518 -7.66 -1.24 6.38
C ALA A 518 -7.02 -0.03 5.69
N ALA A 519 -7.81 0.82 5.00
CA ALA A 519 -7.31 2.06 4.44
C ALA A 519 -6.80 3.01 5.53
N ALA A 520 -7.55 3.21 6.61
CA ALA A 520 -7.12 4.05 7.72
C ALA A 520 -5.78 3.58 8.30
N ALA A 521 -5.60 2.27 8.55
CA ALA A 521 -4.36 1.72 9.05
C ALA A 521 -3.17 1.99 8.11
N VAL A 522 -3.34 1.74 6.81
CA VAL A 522 -2.29 1.95 5.80
C VAL A 522 -1.93 3.43 5.64
N GLY A 523 -2.93 4.31 5.64
CA GLY A 523 -2.71 5.74 5.43
C GLY A 523 -2.33 6.51 6.68
N GLN A 524 -2.63 6.00 7.88
CA GLN A 524 -2.19 6.58 9.15
C GLN A 524 -0.67 6.70 9.19
N MET A 525 0.05 5.68 8.69
CA MET A 525 1.51 5.73 8.57
C MET A 525 1.97 6.89 7.69
N GLY A 526 1.25 7.15 6.58
CA GLY A 526 1.57 8.24 5.67
C GLY A 526 1.28 9.62 6.23
N LEU A 527 0.15 9.76 6.91
CA LEU A 527 -0.24 10.99 7.58
C LEU A 527 0.79 11.42 8.62
N ILE A 528 1.18 10.49 9.50
CA ILE A 528 2.15 10.75 10.55
C ILE A 528 3.53 11.05 9.97
N GLN A 529 3.97 10.26 8.97
CA GLN A 529 5.25 10.50 8.31
C GLN A 529 5.30 11.86 7.61
N ALA A 530 4.20 12.31 7.00
CA ALA A 530 4.13 13.61 6.35
C ALA A 530 4.33 14.76 7.35
N TYR A 531 3.60 14.76 8.46
CA TYR A 531 3.80 15.76 9.50
C TYR A 531 5.16 15.64 10.17
N GLU A 532 5.61 14.44 10.56
CA GLU A 532 6.92 14.22 11.18
C GLU A 532 8.03 14.80 10.28
N SER A 533 7.97 14.52 8.98
CA SER A 533 8.94 15.04 8.01
C SER A 533 8.92 16.56 7.91
N SER A 534 7.73 17.19 7.99
CA SER A 534 7.60 18.64 7.96
C SER A 534 8.11 19.29 9.26
N PHE A 535 7.74 18.78 10.44
CA PHE A 535 8.21 19.30 11.72
C PHE A 535 9.73 19.11 11.91
N LYS A 536 10.26 17.96 11.46
CA LYS A 536 11.69 17.65 11.56
C LYS A 536 12.59 18.61 10.77
N GLN A 537 12.08 19.20 9.68
CA GLN A 537 12.81 20.24 8.94
C GLN A 537 13.07 21.49 9.80
N HIS A 538 12.25 21.71 10.83
CA HIS A 538 12.39 22.79 11.79
C HIS A 538 13.05 22.35 13.11
N GLY A 539 13.54 21.12 13.20
CA GLY A 539 14.15 20.57 14.42
C GLY A 539 13.15 20.18 15.51
N GLU A 540 11.85 20.19 15.20
CA GLU A 540 10.78 19.91 16.15
C GLU A 540 10.39 18.43 16.16
N GLN A 541 10.05 17.92 17.34
CA GLN A 541 9.62 16.54 17.53
C GLN A 541 8.09 16.45 17.56
N THR A 542 7.57 15.35 17.03
CA THR A 542 6.14 15.04 17.03
C THR A 542 5.89 13.67 17.64
N ALA A 543 4.74 13.49 18.27
CA ALA A 543 4.33 12.19 18.82
C ALA A 543 2.97 11.78 18.26
N GLN A 544 2.86 10.56 17.72
CA GLN A 544 1.58 10.01 17.31
C GLN A 544 0.78 9.55 18.52
N ILE A 545 -0.50 9.93 18.56
CA ILE A 545 -1.46 9.46 19.54
C ILE A 545 -2.73 8.99 18.79
N LEU A 546 -3.22 7.81 19.14
CA LEU A 546 -4.47 7.26 18.62
C LEU A 546 -5.45 7.09 19.76
N LEU A 547 -6.64 7.67 19.63
CA LEU A 547 -7.68 7.63 20.66
C LEU A 547 -9.02 7.25 20.05
N THR A 548 -9.89 6.67 20.87
CA THR A 548 -11.30 6.41 20.52
C THR A 548 -12.22 7.21 21.44
N HIS A 549 -13.49 7.35 21.04
CA HIS A 549 -14.52 7.86 21.94
C HIS A 549 -14.65 7.04 23.24
N GLU A 550 -14.48 5.72 23.17
CA GLU A 550 -14.51 4.85 24.35
C GLU A 550 -13.32 5.07 25.30
N ASP A 551 -12.16 5.46 24.77
CA ASP A 551 -10.98 5.79 25.59
C ASP A 551 -11.25 7.03 26.43
N LEU A 552 -11.94 8.01 25.86
CA LEU A 552 -12.26 9.27 26.53
C LEU A 552 -13.52 9.18 27.41
N ALA A 553 -14.42 8.21 27.15
CA ALA A 553 -15.56 7.92 28.01
C ALA A 553 -15.16 7.14 29.27
N ASN A 554 -14.15 6.27 29.17
CA ASN A 554 -13.62 5.56 30.32
C ASN A 554 -12.71 6.48 31.14
N ARG A 555 -13.01 6.60 32.43
CA ARG A 555 -12.35 7.57 33.31
C ARG A 555 -10.87 7.31 33.58
N GLU A 556 -10.46 6.05 33.65
CA GLU A 556 -9.06 5.66 33.85
C GLU A 556 -8.25 5.94 32.58
N ARG A 557 -8.76 5.52 31.42
CA ARG A 557 -8.14 5.79 30.12
C ARG A 557 -8.10 7.29 29.80
N TYR A 558 -9.14 8.04 30.19
CA TYR A 558 -9.17 9.49 30.12
C TYR A 558 -8.02 10.13 30.91
N LEU A 559 -7.81 9.73 32.17
CA LEU A 559 -6.71 10.27 32.98
C LEU A 559 -5.34 9.92 32.39
N ASN A 560 -5.15 8.69 31.93
CA ASN A 560 -3.90 8.27 31.30
C ASN A 560 -3.61 9.06 30.00
N ALA A 561 -4.62 9.28 29.16
CA ALA A 561 -4.49 10.10 27.96
C ALA A 561 -4.14 11.56 28.31
N ARG A 562 -4.78 12.13 29.33
CA ARG A 562 -4.46 13.48 29.83
C ARG A 562 -3.01 13.58 30.29
N SER A 563 -2.58 12.72 31.20
CA SER A 563 -1.21 12.75 31.74
C SER A 563 -0.17 12.56 30.63
N THR A 564 -0.45 11.72 29.65
CA THR A 564 0.41 11.53 28.46
C THR A 564 0.52 12.82 27.64
N LEU A 565 -0.60 13.45 27.28
CA LEU A 565 -0.59 14.67 26.47
C LEU A 565 0.09 15.84 27.20
N GLN A 566 -0.20 16.02 28.49
CA GLN A 566 0.44 17.07 29.30
C GLN A 566 1.96 16.85 29.41
N THR A 567 2.40 15.60 29.54
CA THR A 567 3.84 15.26 29.56
C THR A 567 4.49 15.60 28.23
N LEU A 568 3.87 15.22 27.10
CA LEU A 568 4.40 15.54 25.76
C LEU A 568 4.54 17.05 25.54
N LEU A 569 3.53 17.83 25.94
CA LEU A 569 3.58 19.29 25.86
C LEU A 569 4.71 19.87 26.72
N SER A 570 4.90 19.36 27.95
CA SER A 570 5.99 19.80 28.83
C SER A 570 7.40 19.48 28.28
N LEU A 571 7.51 18.46 27.44
CA LEU A 571 8.74 18.10 26.72
C LEU A 571 8.90 18.87 25.40
N ASN A 572 8.02 19.85 25.13
CA ASN A 572 7.93 20.59 23.88
C ASN A 572 7.74 19.69 22.64
N VAL A 573 7.11 18.52 22.80
CA VAL A 573 6.76 17.61 21.70
C VAL A 573 5.34 17.91 21.24
N THR A 574 5.13 18.09 19.93
CA THR A 574 3.79 18.35 19.36
C THR A 574 3.01 17.04 19.22
N PRO A 575 1.92 16.80 19.97
CA PRO A 575 1.11 15.60 19.79
C PRO A 575 0.26 15.71 18.53
N ILE A 576 0.28 14.66 17.70
CA ILE A 576 -0.55 14.51 16.52
C ILE A 576 -1.55 13.38 16.79
N ILE A 577 -2.80 13.78 17.00
CA ILE A 577 -3.90 12.90 17.39
C ILE A 577 -4.74 12.58 16.16
N ASN A 578 -5.10 11.31 16.03
CA ASN A 578 -6.17 10.87 15.13
C ASN A 578 -7.02 9.80 15.82
N GLU A 579 -8.20 9.54 15.29
CA GLU A 579 -9.04 8.45 15.75
C GLU A 579 -8.38 7.10 15.49
N ASN A 580 -8.55 6.14 16.41
CA ASN A 580 -8.11 4.77 16.19
C ASN A 580 -9.16 3.96 15.40
N ASP A 581 -9.29 4.26 14.10
CA ASP A 581 -10.24 3.61 13.18
C ASP A 581 -10.17 2.08 13.21
N THR A 582 -9.01 1.49 13.56
CA THR A 582 -8.80 0.03 13.50
C THR A 582 -9.62 -0.76 14.52
N VAL A 583 -10.01 -0.13 15.63
CA VAL A 583 -10.71 -0.77 16.75
C VAL A 583 -12.13 -0.22 16.96
N THR A 584 -12.51 0.87 16.29
CA THR A 584 -13.85 1.45 16.40
C THR A 584 -14.84 0.75 15.46
N THR A 585 -15.96 0.27 15.99
CA THR A 585 -16.98 -0.47 15.22
C THR A 585 -18.20 0.38 14.85
N ASP A 586 -18.48 1.44 15.61
CA ASP A 586 -19.84 2.01 15.64
C ASP A 586 -20.03 3.34 14.89
N GLU A 587 -18.98 3.98 14.37
CA GLU A 587 -19.11 5.38 13.89
C GLU A 587 -18.43 5.71 12.56
N ILE A 588 -18.07 4.72 11.71
CA ILE A 588 -17.50 5.00 10.36
C ILE A 588 -18.54 5.55 9.35
N LYS A 589 -19.57 6.23 9.85
CA LYS A 589 -20.50 7.08 9.09
C LYS A 589 -20.32 8.53 9.53
N PHE A 590 -19.22 9.13 9.08
CA PHE A 590 -18.99 10.58 8.94
C PHE A 590 -18.99 11.41 10.25
N GLY A 591 -17.81 11.92 10.65
CA GLY A 591 -17.70 13.13 11.49
C GLY A 591 -16.86 13.07 12.77
N ASP A 592 -15.94 12.11 12.93
CA ASP A 592 -15.31 11.86 14.23
C ASP A 592 -14.31 12.95 14.68
N ASN A 593 -13.41 13.41 13.80
CA ASN A 593 -12.32 14.30 14.24
C ASN A 593 -12.77 15.69 14.75
N ASP A 594 -13.89 16.24 14.29
CA ASP A 594 -14.46 17.47 14.88
C ASP A 594 -14.80 17.20 16.36
N THR A 595 -15.46 16.07 16.63
CA THR A 595 -15.86 15.66 17.97
C THR A 595 -14.67 15.27 18.83
N LEU A 596 -13.74 14.48 18.29
CA LEU A 596 -12.49 14.11 18.95
C LEU A 596 -11.70 15.37 19.34
N SER A 597 -11.61 16.37 18.46
CA SER A 597 -10.90 17.62 18.75
C SER A 597 -11.49 18.39 19.93
N ALA A 598 -12.83 18.40 20.05
CA ALA A 598 -13.50 18.99 21.21
C ALA A 598 -13.26 18.20 22.52
N LEU A 599 -13.20 16.87 22.44
CA LEU A 599 -12.88 16.04 23.60
C LEU A 599 -11.42 16.19 24.02
N VAL A 600 -10.50 16.27 23.07
CA VAL A 600 -9.08 16.57 23.30
C VAL A 600 -8.92 17.95 23.92
N ALA A 601 -9.60 18.97 23.40
CA ALA A 601 -9.59 20.31 23.97
C ALA A 601 -10.01 20.31 25.45
N ASN A 602 -11.09 19.59 25.78
CA ASN A 602 -11.53 19.39 27.16
C ASN A 602 -10.54 18.56 28.01
N LEU A 603 -9.80 17.64 27.39
CA LEU A 603 -8.84 16.76 28.07
C LEU A 603 -7.63 17.53 28.57
N ILE A 604 -7.11 18.42 27.74
CA ILE A 604 -5.93 19.25 28.00
C ILE A 604 -6.26 20.64 28.57
N ASP A 605 -7.55 20.91 28.83
CA ASP A 605 -8.05 22.21 29.29
C ASP A 605 -7.60 23.37 28.36
N ALA A 606 -7.75 23.19 27.04
CA ALA A 606 -7.29 24.12 26.02
C ALA A 606 -8.02 25.48 26.05
N ASP A 607 -7.28 26.58 25.86
CA ASP A 607 -7.85 27.92 25.74
C ASP A 607 -8.68 28.09 24.47
N THR A 608 -8.14 27.62 23.34
CA THR A 608 -8.73 27.79 22.01
C THR A 608 -8.70 26.48 21.21
N LEU A 609 -9.83 26.12 20.60
CA LEU A 609 -9.95 25.08 19.57
C LEU A 609 -10.10 25.75 18.19
N ILE A 610 -9.20 25.46 17.26
CA ILE A 610 -9.27 25.98 15.89
C ILE A 610 -9.65 24.83 14.94
N ILE A 611 -10.79 24.98 14.26
CA ILE A 611 -11.27 24.04 13.24
C ILE A 611 -11.04 24.65 11.86
N LEU A 612 -10.07 24.11 11.13
CA LEU A 612 -9.79 24.50 9.75
C LEU A 612 -10.70 23.73 8.78
N THR A 613 -11.41 24.45 7.90
CA THR A 613 -12.38 23.90 6.95
C THR A 613 -12.16 24.44 5.53
N ASP A 614 -12.92 23.95 4.55
CA ASP A 614 -12.94 24.45 3.17
C ASP A 614 -13.84 25.68 2.99
N GLN A 615 -14.71 25.96 3.95
CA GLN A 615 -15.59 27.15 3.98
C GLN A 615 -14.93 28.30 4.76
N HIS A 616 -15.28 29.55 4.46
CA HIS A 616 -14.73 30.71 5.20
C HIS A 616 -15.14 30.72 6.68
N GLY A 617 -16.29 30.13 7.02
CA GLY A 617 -16.82 30.04 8.38
C GLY A 617 -18.30 29.67 8.35
N LEU A 618 -19.03 30.01 9.41
CA LEU A 618 -20.48 29.88 9.47
C LEU A 618 -21.14 31.07 8.77
N PHE A 619 -22.09 30.80 7.89
CA PHE A 619 -22.91 31.82 7.24
C PHE A 619 -24.33 31.82 7.80
N SER A 620 -25.01 32.97 7.67
CA SER A 620 -26.43 33.13 8.06
C SER A 620 -27.36 32.18 7.31
N GLU A 621 -26.99 31.84 6.07
CA GLU A 621 -27.68 30.87 5.20
C GLU A 621 -26.64 30.11 4.35
N ASP A 622 -27.06 29.08 3.61
CA ASP A 622 -26.17 28.35 2.70
C ASP A 622 -25.70 29.29 1.55
N PRO A 623 -24.41 29.68 1.49
CA PRO A 623 -23.91 30.62 0.50
C PRO A 623 -23.97 30.08 -0.94
N ARG A 624 -24.14 28.76 -1.10
CA ARG A 624 -24.34 28.12 -2.41
C ARG A 624 -25.77 28.35 -2.95
N LYS A 625 -26.72 28.66 -2.08
CA LYS A 625 -28.14 28.90 -2.42
C LYS A 625 -28.51 30.37 -2.34
N ASN A 626 -27.95 31.09 -1.37
CA ASN A 626 -28.19 32.52 -1.20
C ASN A 626 -26.86 33.30 -1.28
N PRO A 627 -26.60 34.04 -2.38
CA PRO A 627 -25.39 34.83 -2.51
C PRO A 627 -25.33 36.04 -1.55
N ASN A 628 -26.44 36.41 -0.91
CA ASN A 628 -26.47 37.45 0.13
C ASN A 628 -26.22 36.90 1.54
N ALA A 629 -25.89 35.61 1.69
CA ALA A 629 -25.55 35.03 2.98
C ALA A 629 -24.34 35.75 3.58
N GLN A 630 -24.47 36.22 4.82
CA GLN A 630 -23.40 36.94 5.51
C GLN A 630 -22.63 36.00 6.42
N LEU A 631 -21.32 36.23 6.53
CA LEU A 631 -20.47 35.50 7.46
C LEU A 631 -20.80 35.93 8.89
N ILE A 632 -21.03 34.95 9.76
CA ILE A 632 -21.22 35.20 11.19
C ILE A 632 -19.83 35.24 11.81
N GLU A 633 -19.36 36.43 12.19
CA GLU A 633 -18.02 36.59 12.78
C GLU A 633 -17.95 36.12 14.24
N ARG A 634 -19.05 36.31 14.99
CA ARG A 634 -19.12 35.98 16.42
C ARG A 634 -20.45 35.39 16.80
N ALA A 635 -20.40 34.39 17.66
CA ALA A 635 -21.60 33.72 18.13
C ALA A 635 -21.38 32.99 19.47
N THR A 636 -22.47 32.55 20.10
CA THR A 636 -22.41 31.76 21.33
C THR A 636 -22.46 30.28 21.02
N ALA A 637 -21.50 29.51 21.53
CA ALA A 637 -21.49 28.06 21.36
C ALA A 637 -22.72 27.42 22.05
N GLY A 638 -23.45 26.57 21.31
CA GLY A 638 -24.66 25.90 21.80
C GLY A 638 -25.97 26.70 21.65
N ASP A 639 -25.93 27.87 21.01
CA ASP A 639 -27.15 28.62 20.69
C ASP A 639 -28.03 27.81 19.70
N PRO A 640 -29.29 27.51 20.06
CA PRO A 640 -30.22 26.79 19.19
C PRO A 640 -30.41 27.45 17.81
N GLU A 641 -30.38 28.79 17.72
CA GLU A 641 -30.61 29.50 16.45
C GLU A 641 -29.49 29.22 15.44
N ILE A 642 -28.24 29.18 15.91
CA ILE A 642 -27.05 28.90 15.10
C ILE A 642 -27.07 27.44 14.60
N LEU A 643 -27.48 26.50 15.45
CA LEU A 643 -27.65 25.09 15.09
C LEU A 643 -28.73 24.89 14.02
N THR A 644 -29.79 25.71 14.02
CA THR A 644 -30.81 25.68 12.97
C THR A 644 -30.32 26.29 11.65
N MET A 645 -29.48 27.33 11.69
CA MET A 645 -28.89 27.96 10.49
C MET A 645 -28.00 27.00 9.67
N ALA A 646 -27.35 26.03 10.32
CA ALA A 646 -26.45 25.07 9.66
C ALA A 646 -27.16 24.00 8.80
N GLY A 647 -28.51 23.96 8.79
CA GLY A 647 -29.33 23.07 7.94
C GLY A 647 -29.14 21.55 8.20
N PRO A 648 -29.92 20.69 7.52
CA PRO A 648 -29.67 19.25 7.47
C PRO A 648 -28.43 18.95 6.61
N SER A 649 -27.57 18.04 7.08
CA SER A 649 -26.29 17.67 6.48
C SER A 649 -26.39 17.38 4.98
N GLY A 650 -25.96 18.33 4.14
CA GLY A 650 -26.03 18.24 2.69
C GLY A 650 -24.68 17.90 2.03
N THR A 651 -24.72 16.88 1.16
CA THR A 651 -23.74 16.43 0.13
C THR A 651 -22.69 15.37 0.50
N LEU A 652 -22.66 14.35 -0.39
CA LEU A 652 -22.05 13.01 -0.29
C LEU A 652 -20.50 12.94 -0.42
N ILE A 653 -19.78 14.06 -0.29
CA ILE A 653 -18.33 14.11 -0.62
C ILE A 653 -17.48 14.74 0.51
N GLY A 654 -18.07 15.31 1.56
CA GLY A 654 -17.33 15.83 2.74
C GLY A 654 -17.78 15.16 4.03
N SER A 655 -16.84 14.65 4.82
CA SER A 655 -17.13 13.81 6.00
C SER A 655 -17.49 14.56 7.29
N GLY A 656 -17.65 15.89 7.26
CA GLY A 656 -18.01 16.69 8.44
C GLY A 656 -18.65 18.02 8.04
N GLY A 657 -19.98 18.09 8.11
CA GLY A 657 -20.74 19.31 7.77
C GLY A 657 -20.56 20.43 8.79
N MET A 658 -21.09 21.62 8.51
CA MET A 658 -21.02 22.75 9.45
C MET A 658 -21.66 22.40 10.81
N ARG A 659 -22.73 21.60 10.81
CA ARG A 659 -23.39 21.12 12.03
C ARG A 659 -22.47 20.35 12.98
N THR A 660 -21.57 19.49 12.48
CA THR A 660 -20.65 18.74 13.36
C THR A 660 -19.66 19.66 14.06
N LYS A 661 -19.22 20.71 13.38
CA LYS A 661 -18.31 21.75 13.91
C LYS A 661 -18.99 22.58 15.01
N LEU A 662 -20.26 22.92 14.82
CA LEU A 662 -21.05 23.61 15.86
C LEU A 662 -21.26 22.73 17.10
N ILE A 663 -21.53 21.44 16.93
CA ILE A 663 -21.65 20.49 18.05
C ILE A 663 -20.30 20.32 18.76
N ALA A 664 -19.19 20.24 18.02
CA ALA A 664 -17.85 20.21 18.58
C ALA A 664 -17.56 21.48 19.40
N ALA A 665 -17.91 22.66 18.87
CA ALA A 665 -17.77 23.93 19.58
C ALA A 665 -18.59 23.98 20.88
N GLU A 666 -19.85 23.51 20.85
CA GLU A 666 -20.68 23.38 22.06
C GLU A 666 -20.03 22.47 23.11
N ARG A 667 -19.45 21.33 22.67
CA ARG A 667 -18.77 20.39 23.57
C ARG A 667 -17.49 20.99 24.17
N ALA A 668 -16.70 21.70 23.38
CA ALA A 668 -15.48 22.37 23.84
C ALA A 668 -15.81 23.52 24.82
N ALA A 669 -16.89 24.27 24.54
CA ALA A 669 -17.34 25.38 25.39
C ALA A 669 -17.72 24.97 26.82
N ARG A 670 -17.96 23.67 27.10
CA ARG A 670 -18.24 23.15 28.45
C ARG A 670 -17.07 23.30 29.41
N SER A 671 -15.83 23.22 28.91
CA SER A 671 -14.63 23.48 29.71
C SER A 671 -14.20 24.95 29.64
N GLY A 672 -14.91 25.77 28.86
CA GLY A 672 -14.60 27.18 28.65
C GLY A 672 -13.69 27.45 27.44
N THR A 673 -13.35 26.44 26.65
CA THR A 673 -12.59 26.59 25.41
C THR A 673 -13.35 27.45 24.39
N THR A 674 -12.68 28.45 23.82
CA THR A 674 -13.20 29.23 22.69
C THR A 674 -12.97 28.46 21.40
N THR A 675 -13.97 28.37 20.52
CA THR A 675 -13.81 27.66 19.23
C THR A 675 -13.80 28.63 18.06
N ILE A 676 -12.85 28.49 17.14
CA ILE A 676 -12.76 29.29 15.92
C ILE A 676 -12.92 28.37 14.72
N ILE A 677 -13.84 28.68 13.82
CA ILE A 677 -14.04 27.96 12.55
C ILE A 677 -13.58 28.87 11.42
N ALA A 678 -12.51 28.50 10.72
CA ALA A 678 -11.92 29.31 9.66
C ALA A 678 -11.52 28.45 8.46
N SER A 679 -11.37 29.09 7.29
CA SER A 679 -10.87 28.37 6.11
C SER A 679 -9.39 28.03 6.26
N GLY A 680 -9.04 26.76 6.06
CA GLY A 680 -7.65 26.32 6.02
C GLY A 680 -6.89 26.81 4.77
N ARG A 681 -7.58 27.38 3.78
CA ARG A 681 -6.94 27.94 2.57
C ARG A 681 -6.46 29.37 2.77
N GLU A 682 -6.82 30.01 3.88
CA GLU A 682 -6.36 31.35 4.22
C GLU A 682 -4.86 31.34 4.51
N GLU A 683 -4.14 32.26 3.88
CA GLU A 683 -2.70 32.36 4.06
C GLU A 683 -2.38 32.77 5.51
N ASN A 684 -1.42 32.05 6.13
CA ASN A 684 -0.95 32.29 7.50
C ASN A 684 -2.07 32.39 8.55
N VAL A 685 -3.18 31.66 8.35
CA VAL A 685 -4.38 31.74 9.20
C VAL A 685 -4.10 31.58 10.70
N LEU A 686 -3.24 30.65 11.10
CA LEU A 686 -2.97 30.38 12.51
C LEU A 686 -2.18 31.53 13.17
N LEU A 687 -1.27 32.15 12.41
CA LEU A 687 -0.47 33.28 12.88
C LEU A 687 -1.33 34.54 12.99
N ARG A 688 -2.14 34.81 11.98
CA ARG A 688 -3.06 35.95 11.96
C ARG A 688 -4.11 35.88 13.07
N LEU A 689 -4.66 34.69 13.33
CA LEU A 689 -5.54 34.45 14.48
C LEU A 689 -4.84 34.72 15.81
N LYS A 690 -3.57 34.31 15.95
CA LYS A 690 -2.76 34.56 17.17
C LYS A 690 -2.48 36.05 17.39
N ASP A 691 -2.39 36.83 16.32
CA ASP A 691 -2.22 38.29 16.34
C ASP A 691 -3.53 39.04 16.61
N GLY A 692 -4.66 38.33 16.73
CA GLY A 692 -5.97 38.89 17.08
C GLY A 692 -6.82 39.31 15.90
N GLU A 693 -6.44 38.94 14.67
CA GLU A 693 -7.25 39.18 13.47
C GLU A 693 -8.54 38.33 13.51
N SER A 694 -9.69 38.96 13.22
CA SER A 694 -10.98 38.28 13.18
C SER A 694 -11.16 37.54 11.85
N ILE A 695 -10.83 36.24 11.83
CA ILE A 695 -10.93 35.39 10.63
C ILE A 695 -11.94 34.26 10.88
N GLY A 696 -12.93 34.15 10.00
CA GLY A 696 -13.98 33.14 10.09
C GLY A 696 -15.00 33.43 11.18
N THR A 697 -15.39 32.40 11.94
CA THR A 697 -16.42 32.48 12.98
C THR A 697 -15.84 32.11 14.35
N MET A 698 -15.92 33.02 15.31
CA MET A 698 -15.54 32.78 16.71
C MET A 698 -16.77 32.44 17.56
N LEU A 699 -16.72 31.28 18.21
CA LEU A 699 -17.76 30.73 19.08
C LEU A 699 -17.26 30.75 20.53
N THR A 700 -17.93 31.52 21.37
CA THR A 700 -17.54 31.71 22.78
C THR A 700 -18.51 30.99 23.72
N SER A 701 -18.05 30.66 24.93
CA SER A 701 -18.90 30.10 25.99
C SER A 701 -19.54 31.21 26.80
N ALA A 702 -20.84 31.11 27.08
CA ALA A 702 -21.54 32.02 27.97
C ALA A 702 -21.19 31.82 29.47
N LYS A 703 -20.44 30.76 29.82
CA LYS A 703 -20.12 30.40 31.21
C LYS A 703 -18.61 30.44 31.44
N ALA A 704 -18.18 31.06 32.55
CA ALA A 704 -16.77 31.10 32.93
C ALA A 704 -16.20 29.68 33.18
N PRO A 705 -15.03 29.31 32.58
CA PRO A 705 -14.44 27.96 32.58
C PRO A 705 -14.36 27.28 33.96
N LEU A 706 -13.95 28.05 34.97
CA LEU A 706 -13.64 27.56 36.32
C LEU A 706 -14.87 27.21 37.17
N LEU A 707 -16.04 27.78 36.87
CA LEU A 707 -17.28 27.52 37.61
C LEU A 707 -17.96 26.23 37.16
N ALA A 708 -17.88 25.86 35.88
CA ALA A 708 -18.54 24.68 35.34
C ALA A 708 -17.90 23.36 35.84
N ARG A 709 -16.57 23.28 35.85
CA ARG A 709 -15.82 22.09 36.31
C ARG A 709 -15.96 21.88 37.82
N LYS A 710 -15.88 22.96 38.61
CA LYS A 710 -16.11 22.91 40.06
C LYS A 710 -17.58 22.63 40.40
N GLN A 711 -18.55 23.16 39.64
CA GLN A 711 -19.97 22.80 39.82
C GLN A 711 -20.24 21.34 39.45
N TRP A 712 -19.59 20.78 38.43
CA TRP A 712 -19.72 19.36 38.08
C TRP A 712 -19.16 18.45 39.18
N LEU A 713 -17.98 18.79 39.73
CA LEU A 713 -17.39 18.11 40.88
C LEU A 713 -18.24 18.25 42.15
N ALA A 714 -18.92 19.38 42.34
CA ALA A 714 -19.77 19.62 43.50
C ALA A 714 -21.12 18.89 43.45
N ASN A 715 -21.76 18.78 42.27
CA ASN A 715 -23.19 18.43 42.18
C ASN A 715 -23.55 17.08 41.55
N GLN A 716 -22.65 16.38 40.81
CA GLN A 716 -23.09 15.22 39.99
C GLN A 716 -22.46 13.86 40.31
N LEU A 717 -21.46 13.77 41.19
CA LEU A 717 -20.80 12.50 41.53
C LEU A 717 -21.09 12.10 42.98
N LYS A 718 -21.64 10.89 43.17
CA LYS A 718 -21.75 10.28 44.51
C LYS A 718 -20.36 9.91 45.01
N ALA A 719 -20.00 10.37 46.20
CA ALA A 719 -18.74 10.00 46.82
C ALA A 719 -18.73 8.48 47.10
N ARG A 720 -17.66 7.80 46.68
CA ARG A 720 -17.47 6.34 46.85
C ARG A 720 -16.68 6.00 48.11
N GLY A 721 -15.97 6.97 48.68
CA GLY A 721 -15.21 6.84 49.91
C GLY A 721 -14.84 8.18 50.53
N ARG A 722 -14.16 8.09 51.68
CA ARG A 722 -13.77 9.21 52.53
C ARG A 722 -12.29 9.12 52.88
N LEU A 723 -11.61 10.26 52.89
CA LEU A 723 -10.27 10.45 53.43
C LEU A 723 -10.35 11.31 54.68
N ILE A 724 -9.71 10.89 55.78
CA ILE A 724 -9.53 11.73 56.97
C ILE A 724 -8.16 12.36 56.90
N LEU A 725 -8.10 13.67 57.09
CA LEU A 725 -6.91 14.49 56.97
C LEU A 725 -6.39 14.94 58.33
N ASP A 726 -5.10 15.26 58.40
CA ASP A 726 -4.54 15.97 59.54
C ASP A 726 -4.80 17.50 59.46
N ASP A 727 -4.55 18.20 60.56
CA ASP A 727 -4.79 19.65 60.65
C ASP A 727 -3.92 20.46 59.67
N GLY A 728 -2.72 19.96 59.34
CA GLY A 728 -1.80 20.60 58.40
C GLY A 728 -2.36 20.59 56.99
N ALA A 729 -2.82 19.43 56.53
CA ALA A 729 -3.49 19.25 55.26
C ALA A 729 -4.79 20.05 55.19
N CYS A 730 -5.62 20.04 56.24
CA CYS A 730 -6.84 20.84 56.30
C CYS A 730 -6.57 22.35 56.12
N ASN A 731 -5.53 22.88 56.78
CA ASN A 731 -5.16 24.29 56.67
C ASN A 731 -4.64 24.64 55.27
N VAL A 732 -3.80 23.79 54.69
CA VAL A 732 -3.25 23.99 53.33
C VAL A 732 -4.36 23.98 52.28
N LEU A 733 -5.34 23.08 52.41
CA LEU A 733 -6.48 23.00 51.51
C LEU A 733 -7.39 24.24 51.61
N ARG A 734 -7.70 24.70 52.83
CA ARG A 734 -8.57 25.87 53.05
C ARG A 734 -7.92 27.19 52.61
N ASN A 735 -6.65 27.39 52.93
CA ASN A 735 -6.01 28.71 52.80
C ASN A 735 -5.21 28.87 51.49
N ASN A 736 -4.58 27.80 50.99
CA ASN A 736 -3.63 27.89 49.89
C ASN A 736 -4.11 27.21 48.59
N GLY A 737 -5.29 26.58 48.59
CA GLY A 737 -5.83 25.92 47.39
C GLY A 737 -4.87 24.92 46.74
N SER A 738 -4.02 24.27 47.55
CA SER A 738 -2.98 23.37 47.08
C SER A 738 -3.50 21.94 46.90
N SER A 739 -2.74 21.08 46.21
CA SER A 739 -3.07 19.66 46.03
C SER A 739 -2.95 18.88 47.34
N LEU A 740 -3.70 17.79 47.50
CA LEU A 740 -3.61 16.89 48.64
C LEU A 740 -2.50 15.85 48.42
N LEU A 741 -1.55 15.77 49.36
CA LEU A 741 -0.46 14.78 49.34
C LEU A 741 -0.74 13.62 50.30
N ALA A 742 -0.07 12.48 50.09
CA ALA A 742 -0.27 11.28 50.90
C ALA A 742 0.13 11.43 52.37
N VAL A 743 1.10 12.29 52.65
CA VAL A 743 1.55 12.62 54.01
C VAL A 743 0.42 13.19 54.89
N GLY A 744 -0.53 13.91 54.28
CA GLY A 744 -1.61 14.60 54.97
C GLY A 744 -2.85 13.75 55.25
N VAL A 745 -2.83 12.45 54.89
CA VAL A 745 -3.95 11.52 55.08
C VAL A 745 -3.69 10.63 56.28
N THR A 746 -4.62 10.62 57.23
CA THR A 746 -4.54 9.81 58.47
C THR A 746 -5.30 8.48 58.31
N SER A 747 -6.44 8.49 57.63
CA SER A 747 -7.22 7.28 57.36
C SER A 747 -7.97 7.34 56.02
N VAL A 748 -8.33 6.15 55.54
CA VAL A 748 -9.12 5.94 54.32
C VAL A 748 -10.30 5.05 54.66
N GLU A 749 -11.50 5.46 54.27
CA GLU A 749 -12.76 4.76 54.49
C GLU A 749 -13.48 4.51 53.16
N GLY A 750 -14.10 3.34 53.02
CA GLY A 750 -14.80 2.91 51.81
C GLY A 750 -13.87 2.28 50.76
N THR A 751 -14.47 1.81 49.67
CA THR A 751 -13.76 1.15 48.57
C THR A 751 -13.97 1.95 47.30
N PHE A 752 -12.87 2.49 46.79
CA PHE A 752 -12.87 3.30 45.57
C PHE A 752 -11.61 3.06 44.75
N ARG A 753 -11.72 3.33 43.45
CA ARG A 753 -10.65 3.19 42.45
C ARG A 753 -10.09 4.57 42.07
N ARG A 754 -8.95 4.56 41.38
CA ARG A 754 -8.39 5.76 40.74
C ARG A 754 -9.45 6.45 39.88
N GLY A 755 -9.48 7.78 39.96
CA GLY A 755 -10.41 8.67 39.30
C GLY A 755 -11.76 8.83 40.02
N GLU A 756 -12.14 7.97 40.97
CA GLU A 756 -13.42 8.10 41.66
C GLU A 756 -13.44 9.27 42.65
N MET A 757 -14.65 9.79 42.90
CA MET A 757 -14.84 10.92 43.80
C MET A 757 -14.78 10.46 45.27
N VAL A 758 -13.98 11.18 46.04
CA VAL A 758 -13.83 11.00 47.49
C VAL A 758 -14.07 12.32 48.22
N THR A 759 -14.60 12.23 49.43
CA THR A 759 -14.71 13.38 50.34
C THR A 759 -13.52 13.40 51.30
N CYS A 760 -13.00 14.60 51.56
CA CYS A 760 -11.91 14.85 52.49
C CYS A 760 -12.49 15.49 53.76
N HIS A 761 -12.26 14.87 54.91
CA HIS A 761 -12.80 15.30 56.20
C HIS A 761 -11.68 15.64 57.17
N ASP A 762 -11.95 16.56 58.09
CA ASP A 762 -11.08 16.81 59.24
C ASP A 762 -11.24 15.72 60.32
N ALA A 763 -10.47 15.83 61.41
CA ALA A 763 -10.54 14.93 62.56
C ALA A 763 -11.92 14.91 63.26
N HIS A 764 -12.77 15.91 63.02
CA HIS A 764 -14.14 16.01 63.52
C HIS A 764 -15.19 15.50 62.53
N LEU A 765 -14.75 14.85 61.44
CA LEU A 765 -15.59 14.34 60.35
C LEU A 765 -16.37 15.44 59.61
N LYS A 766 -15.96 16.72 59.68
CA LYS A 766 -16.52 17.78 58.84
C LYS A 766 -15.88 17.71 57.46
N GLU A 767 -16.70 17.70 56.40
CA GLU A 767 -16.20 17.72 55.02
C GLU A 767 -15.51 19.07 54.72
N ILE A 768 -14.25 19.00 54.30
CA ILE A 768 -13.41 20.17 53.98
C ILE A 768 -13.30 20.35 52.47
N ALA A 769 -13.20 19.24 51.75
CA ALA A 769 -13.05 19.25 50.30
C ALA A 769 -13.61 17.95 49.73
N ARG A 770 -13.83 17.95 48.41
CA ARG A 770 -14.12 16.75 47.65
C ARG A 770 -13.38 16.81 46.33
N GLY A 771 -12.89 15.67 45.87
CA GLY A 771 -12.06 15.61 44.68
C GLY A 771 -11.91 14.22 44.13
N LEU A 772 -11.19 14.13 43.03
CA LEU A 772 -10.97 12.88 42.30
C LEU A 772 -9.64 12.29 42.73
N SER A 773 -9.68 11.05 43.22
CA SER A 773 -8.47 10.39 43.74
C SER A 773 -7.55 9.92 42.60
N ASN A 774 -6.26 10.19 42.67
CA ASN A 774 -5.25 9.64 41.74
C ASN A 774 -4.85 8.20 42.08
N TYR A 775 -5.27 7.68 43.23
CA TYR A 775 -4.94 6.34 43.72
C TYR A 775 -6.19 5.61 44.21
N SER A 776 -6.18 4.27 44.20
CA SER A 776 -7.25 3.47 44.80
C SER A 776 -7.19 3.49 46.33
N SER A 777 -8.30 3.14 46.98
CA SER A 777 -8.37 3.00 48.45
C SER A 777 -7.30 2.06 49.04
N GLU A 778 -6.94 0.99 48.34
CA GLU A 778 -5.89 0.04 48.74
C GLU A 778 -4.49 0.65 48.64
N GLU A 779 -4.23 1.42 47.59
CA GLU A 779 -2.95 2.11 47.38
C GLU A 779 -2.76 3.26 48.37
N ILE A 780 -3.79 4.07 48.59
CA ILE A 780 -3.72 5.16 49.59
C ILE A 780 -3.52 4.58 50.99
N SER A 781 -4.12 3.43 51.30
CA SER A 781 -3.91 2.76 52.59
C SER A 781 -2.44 2.38 52.83
N LYS A 782 -1.67 2.14 51.77
CA LYS A 782 -0.22 1.89 51.83
C LYS A 782 0.60 3.18 51.81
N LEU A 783 0.13 4.22 51.11
CA LEU A 783 0.84 5.49 50.93
C LEU A 783 0.61 6.50 52.07
N LYS A 784 -0.47 6.36 52.85
CA LYS A 784 -0.85 7.34 53.88
C LYS A 784 0.30 7.60 54.86
N GLY A 785 0.56 8.87 55.16
CA GLY A 785 1.65 9.29 56.03
C GLY A 785 3.06 9.26 55.41
N HIS A 786 3.21 8.80 54.17
CA HIS A 786 4.50 8.78 53.46
C HIS A 786 4.68 10.01 52.54
N PRO A 787 5.92 10.53 52.40
CA PRO A 787 6.24 11.57 51.43
C PRO A 787 6.21 11.04 49.98
N SER A 788 5.94 11.93 49.01
CA SER A 788 5.75 11.55 47.60
C SER A 788 6.97 10.88 46.94
N ASN A 789 8.19 11.05 47.48
CA ASN A 789 9.39 10.38 46.99
C ASN A 789 9.47 8.89 47.36
N GLN A 790 8.63 8.40 48.28
CA GLN A 790 8.57 7.00 48.71
C GLN A 790 7.51 6.18 47.96
N ILE A 791 6.68 6.81 47.13
CA ILE A 791 5.58 6.16 46.40
C ILE A 791 6.09 4.97 45.57
N GLU A 792 7.17 5.18 44.81
CA GLU A 792 7.75 4.16 43.94
C GLU A 792 8.25 2.93 44.71
N ALA A 793 8.86 3.14 45.88
CA ALA A 793 9.35 2.07 46.73
C ALA A 793 8.22 1.25 47.36
N ILE A 794 7.06 1.88 47.63
CA ILE A 794 5.92 1.26 48.30
C ILE A 794 5.01 0.52 47.32
N LEU A 795 4.73 1.12 46.16
CA LEU A 795 3.80 0.56 45.17
C LEU A 795 4.50 -0.21 44.03
N GLY A 796 5.82 -0.05 43.89
CA GLY A 796 6.61 -0.65 42.81
C GLY A 796 6.50 0.10 41.48
N TYR A 797 5.81 1.23 41.45
CA TYR A 797 5.71 2.15 40.32
C TYR A 797 5.46 3.57 40.83
N ARG A 798 5.84 4.58 40.04
CA ARG A 798 5.61 6.00 40.35
C ARG A 798 4.56 6.58 39.41
N ASP A 799 3.55 7.22 39.98
CA ASP A 799 2.51 7.97 39.26
C ASP A 799 2.55 9.45 39.71
N GLU A 800 1.43 10.18 39.71
CA GLU A 800 1.39 11.58 40.17
C GLU A 800 1.80 11.74 41.66
N PRO A 801 2.59 12.76 42.03
CA PRO A 801 3.04 12.93 43.42
C PRO A 801 1.90 13.27 44.41
N GLU A 802 0.75 13.72 43.91
CA GLU A 802 -0.42 14.10 44.69
C GLU A 802 -1.51 13.04 44.68
N LEU A 803 -2.18 12.86 45.83
CA LEU A 803 -3.36 12.00 45.94
C LEU A 803 -4.58 12.63 45.28
N ILE A 804 -4.76 13.95 45.42
CA ILE A 804 -5.80 14.71 44.72
C ILE A 804 -5.19 16.01 44.25
N ASN A 805 -5.14 16.22 42.94
CA ASN A 805 -4.67 17.47 42.36
C ASN A 805 -5.65 18.61 42.66
N ARG A 806 -5.14 19.82 42.93
CA ARG A 806 -5.94 21.04 43.18
C ARG A 806 -6.99 21.32 42.09
N ASP A 807 -6.70 21.01 40.83
CA ASP A 807 -7.60 21.27 39.69
C ASP A 807 -8.75 20.24 39.63
N ASN A 808 -8.59 19.12 40.32
CA ASN A 808 -9.57 18.05 40.46
C ASN A 808 -10.25 18.05 41.85
N MET A 809 -10.19 19.18 42.55
CA MET A 809 -10.70 19.34 43.92
C MET A 809 -11.56 20.60 44.06
N VAL A 810 -12.61 20.47 44.88
CA VAL A 810 -13.45 21.58 45.33
C VAL A 810 -13.36 21.64 46.84
N VAL A 811 -12.89 22.77 47.35
CA VAL A 811 -12.83 23.05 48.78
C VAL A 811 -14.16 23.67 49.20
N GLN A 812 -14.76 23.14 50.26
CA GLN A 812 -16.01 23.67 50.81
C GLN A 812 -15.71 25.01 51.49
N PRO A 813 -16.56 26.04 51.31
CA PRO A 813 -16.47 27.26 52.10
C PRO A 813 -16.61 26.88 53.59
N GLY A 814 -15.66 27.34 54.39
CA GLY A 814 -15.49 26.96 55.80
C GLY A 814 -16.66 27.31 56.71
#